data_AF-A0A6J3A8B5-F1
#
_entry.id   AF-A0A6J3A8B5-F1
#
_cell.length_a   1.000
_cell.length_b   1.000
_cell.length_c   1.000
_cell.angle_alpha   90.00
_cell.angle_beta   90.00
_cell.angle_gamma   90.00
#
_symmetry.space_group_name_H-M   'P 1'
#
loop_
_entity.id
_entity.type
_entity.pdbx_description
1 polymer ?
#
loop_
_entity_poly.entity_id
_entity_poly.type
_entity_poly.pdbx_seq_one_letter_code
_entity_poly.pdbx_strand_id
1 'polypeptide(L)'
;MSEFVFDRENLAVGDFNLGSNVSLAKIKQDQKLIEENEKLKTEKEVLLERYTALELKVEQTAQELQQEKATMMDLTKHLESTLKTHVGTRMKNLAAKVELLKEIRRVNISVRFGNDLSNAIQVLEEDCFTTPASLNELELIWAEYSLAQEKIQTCQNMNEGTVLIAKRNEVQQKLYVAVEAFILEVDELPLTKRLKTLQDLSASLEAVYGQAKGTDSEEILQKFYDWKCNKREEFTNVRSETEVSLQHLTAWFQSTLKAFDLSVEESLTEDTIDNIDEILEKTESSVCKELEISLIEQGAADKEIISNTYSQVLQKIRSEERLIASVQSKYKDSVEFKKQITEYLNKSLNVDHLLSIKKTLKSLKARLRWKLVEKNNLEESDDHDEAEIEKIKQEVTQLRSSVFQEIYHEQEEYEKLNSLVQKWFPELPLLHPEIGLLKYMNSGGLLTMSLERDLLDAEPMKELSSKRPLVCSEVDGQIILLKGYSVDVDTEARVIQRAAAYHRAWREAKKESGLLPLMFLFLCKSDPMAYLMVPYYPRANLSAVQASMPLTSQEVLKVMKGVAQGLHTLHKADIIHGSLHQNNVFALNREQGIVGDFDFTKSVSQRASVNMMVGDLSLLSPELKMGKPASPSSDLYAYGCLLLWLSVQNQEFETNEEGIPKVDQFHLDDNVRSLLCSLIYCRGSVTAEQVVSAECFVLPKETSSPNSEEDTEYSQKKEEEELKVESSD
;
A
#
# COMPACT_ATOMS: atom_id res chain seq x y z
N MET A 1 18.69 12.85 -120.12
CA MET A 1 18.89 13.59 -121.38
C MET A 1 20.40 13.72 -121.53
N SER A 2 21.05 12.80 -122.26
CA SER A 2 21.38 12.96 -123.69
C SER A 2 22.44 14.06 -123.86
N GLU A 3 23.55 13.95 -124.56
CA GLU A 3 24.19 12.96 -125.44
C GLU A 3 25.30 13.76 -126.19
N PHE A 4 26.26 13.07 -126.81
CA PHE A 4 27.09 13.51 -127.96
C PHE A 4 28.10 14.69 -127.78
N VAL A 5 29.28 14.81 -128.41
CA VAL A 5 30.29 13.98 -129.13
C VAL A 5 31.25 14.95 -129.89
N PHE A 6 32.32 14.36 -130.44
CA PHE A 6 33.16 14.71 -131.62
C PHE A 6 34.62 15.03 -131.25
N ASP A 7 35.67 14.26 -131.58
CA ASP A 7 36.22 13.61 -132.80
C ASP A 7 37.31 14.43 -133.53
N ARG A 8 38.47 13.77 -133.72
CA ARG A 8 39.35 13.71 -134.91
C ARG A 8 40.09 14.93 -135.51
N GLU A 9 41.41 14.75 -135.65
CA GLU A 9 42.15 14.53 -136.93
C GLU A 9 43.35 15.45 -137.29
N ASN A 10 44.46 14.75 -137.61
CA ASN A 10 45.40 14.88 -138.75
C ASN A 10 46.26 16.14 -138.98
N LEU A 11 47.59 15.91 -139.20
CA LEU A 11 48.32 16.09 -140.49
C LEU A 11 49.85 16.03 -140.28
N ALA A 12 50.53 15.06 -140.93
CA ALA A 12 51.48 15.21 -142.06
C ALA A 12 52.96 15.48 -141.65
N VAL A 13 53.92 14.55 -141.82
CA VAL A 13 54.64 14.10 -143.04
C VAL A 13 55.54 15.18 -143.66
N GLY A 14 56.85 14.90 -143.80
CA GLY A 14 57.70 15.52 -144.83
C GLY A 14 59.20 15.67 -144.56
N ASP A 15 59.97 14.65 -144.95
CA ASP A 15 61.36 14.58 -145.47
C ASP A 15 62.27 15.83 -145.60
N PHE A 16 63.56 15.70 -145.28
CA PHE A 16 64.67 15.51 -146.25
C PHE A 16 66.09 15.57 -145.61
N ASN A 17 66.78 14.44 -145.76
CA ASN A 17 68.21 14.14 -145.96
C ASN A 17 69.39 15.15 -145.85
N LEU A 18 70.49 14.52 -145.42
CA LEU A 18 71.94 14.72 -145.67
C LEU A 18 72.71 15.86 -144.99
N GLY A 19 73.70 15.45 -144.19
CA GLY A 19 75.04 16.04 -144.27
C GLY A 19 75.80 16.23 -142.97
N SER A 20 76.69 15.29 -142.67
CA SER A 20 78.03 15.55 -142.15
C SER A 20 78.22 15.85 -140.65
N ASN A 21 78.60 14.78 -139.92
CA ASN A 21 79.61 14.72 -138.87
C ASN A 21 79.70 15.86 -137.83
N VAL A 22 79.22 15.65 -136.59
CA VAL A 22 79.93 16.01 -135.33
C VAL A 22 79.48 15.15 -134.13
N SER A 23 80.43 14.36 -133.62
CA SER A 23 80.73 13.89 -132.24
C SER A 23 79.66 13.26 -131.30
N LEU A 24 80.04 12.07 -130.82
CA LEU A 24 79.41 11.16 -129.85
C LEU A 24 79.06 11.77 -128.46
N ALA A 25 79.48 13.00 -128.17
CA ALA A 25 79.25 13.65 -126.87
C ALA A 25 77.81 14.15 -126.69
N LYS A 26 77.11 14.50 -127.77
CA LYS A 26 75.76 15.10 -127.70
C LYS A 26 74.66 14.07 -127.39
N ILE A 27 74.80 12.85 -127.91
CA ILE A 27 73.84 11.75 -127.70
C ILE A 27 73.78 11.32 -126.22
N LYS A 28 74.91 11.34 -125.50
CA LYS A 28 74.93 10.99 -124.06
C LYS A 28 74.25 12.03 -123.17
N GLN A 29 74.18 13.29 -123.60
CA GLN A 29 73.57 14.36 -122.80
C GLN A 29 72.05 14.37 -122.95
N ASP A 30 71.55 14.14 -124.17
CA ASP A 30 70.11 14.12 -124.45
C ASP A 30 69.41 12.91 -123.80
N GLN A 31 70.10 11.77 -123.68
CA GLN A 31 69.55 10.56 -123.04
C GLN A 31 69.34 10.74 -121.52
N LYS A 32 70.20 11.54 -120.86
CA LYS A 32 70.10 11.83 -119.41
C LYS A 32 68.91 12.74 -119.07
N LEU A 33 68.59 13.69 -119.96
CA LEU A 33 67.46 14.62 -119.78
C LEU A 33 66.10 13.94 -119.93
N ILE A 34 66.01 12.87 -120.71
CA ILE A 34 64.77 12.11 -120.91
C ILE A 34 64.43 11.29 -119.64
N GLU A 35 65.42 10.61 -119.06
CA GLU A 35 65.24 9.87 -117.80
C GLU A 35 64.80 10.79 -116.64
N GLU A 36 65.33 12.01 -116.59
CA GLU A 36 64.99 12.98 -115.54
C GLU A 36 63.55 13.51 -115.66
N ASN A 37 63.04 13.70 -116.89
CA ASN A 37 61.66 14.12 -117.13
C ASN A 37 60.62 13.05 -116.79
N GLU A 38 60.89 11.79 -117.11
CA GLU A 38 60.02 10.66 -116.74
C GLU A 38 59.90 10.54 -115.21
N LYS A 39 61.02 10.73 -114.50
CA LYS A 39 61.03 10.75 -113.03
C LYS A 39 60.19 11.90 -112.45
N LEU A 40 60.31 13.11 -113.00
CA LEU A 40 59.52 14.26 -112.54
C LEU A 40 58.02 14.09 -112.80
N LYS A 41 57.64 13.40 -113.90
CA LYS A 41 56.24 13.13 -114.20
C LYS A 41 55.60 12.16 -113.21
N THR A 42 56.31 11.09 -112.85
CA THR A 42 55.84 10.12 -111.84
C THR A 42 55.75 10.76 -110.45
N GLU A 43 56.71 11.62 -110.07
CA GLU A 43 56.63 12.39 -108.82
C GLU A 43 55.42 13.33 -108.78
N LYS A 44 55.05 13.96 -109.90
CA LYS A 44 53.87 14.83 -110.00
C LYS A 44 52.56 14.07 -109.81
N GLU A 45 52.42 12.88 -110.39
CA GLU A 45 51.21 12.06 -110.24
C GLU A 45 51.01 11.60 -108.78
N VAL A 46 52.09 11.18 -108.10
CA VAL A 46 52.05 10.81 -106.67
C VAL A 46 51.68 12.00 -105.78
N LEU A 47 52.16 13.20 -106.11
CA LEU A 47 51.79 14.42 -105.38
C LEU A 47 50.31 14.78 -105.56
N LEU A 48 49.75 14.55 -106.74
CA LEU A 48 48.35 14.84 -107.02
C LEU A 48 47.40 13.90 -106.25
N GLU A 49 47.74 12.61 -106.17
CA GLU A 49 46.99 11.65 -105.35
C GLU A 49 47.08 11.97 -103.85
N ARG A 50 48.24 12.44 -103.38
CA ARG A 50 48.36 12.91 -101.98
C ARG A 50 47.54 14.15 -101.71
N TYR A 51 47.46 15.08 -102.66
CA TYR A 51 46.66 16.29 -102.51
C TYR A 51 45.17 15.96 -102.37
N THR A 52 44.62 15.13 -103.24
CA THR A 52 43.20 14.73 -103.18
C THR A 52 42.87 13.94 -101.91
N ALA A 53 43.77 13.06 -101.46
CA ALA A 53 43.60 12.37 -100.18
C ALA A 53 43.61 13.32 -98.98
N LEU A 54 44.41 14.39 -99.02
CA LEU A 54 44.46 15.40 -97.97
C LEU A 54 43.17 16.24 -97.94
N GLU A 55 42.67 16.63 -99.11
CA GLU A 55 41.45 17.42 -99.28
C GLU A 55 40.23 16.69 -98.68
N LEU A 56 40.09 15.39 -98.97
CA LEU A 56 39.03 14.56 -98.40
C LEU A 56 39.10 14.46 -96.87
N LYS A 57 40.32 14.42 -96.32
CA LYS A 57 40.57 14.32 -94.88
C LYS A 57 40.24 15.62 -94.14
N VAL A 58 40.48 16.77 -94.78
CA VAL A 58 40.10 18.09 -94.28
C VAL A 58 38.57 18.22 -94.23
N GLU A 59 37.88 17.73 -95.25
CA GLU A 59 36.41 17.80 -95.29
C GLU A 59 35.76 16.90 -94.22
N GLN A 60 36.34 15.71 -93.98
CA GLN A 60 35.88 14.81 -92.93
C GLN A 60 36.10 15.40 -91.52
N THR A 61 37.26 16.02 -91.26
CA THR A 61 37.53 16.69 -89.97
C THR A 61 36.67 17.93 -89.75
N ALA A 62 36.31 18.66 -90.81
CA ALA A 62 35.39 19.79 -90.72
C ALA A 62 33.98 19.37 -90.29
N GLN A 63 33.48 18.22 -90.78
CA GLN A 63 32.18 17.68 -90.37
C GLN A 63 32.17 17.22 -88.90
N GLU A 64 33.22 16.53 -88.45
CA GLU A 64 33.35 16.10 -87.05
C GLU A 64 33.34 17.28 -86.08
N LEU A 65 34.09 18.35 -86.39
CA LEU A 65 34.13 19.57 -85.59
C LEU A 65 32.76 20.26 -85.48
N GLN A 66 31.99 20.24 -86.57
CA GLN A 66 30.67 20.87 -86.61
C GLN A 66 29.65 20.09 -85.76
N GLN A 67 29.76 18.76 -85.71
CA GLN A 67 28.91 17.92 -84.89
C GLN A 67 29.24 18.05 -83.39
N GLU A 68 30.52 18.14 -83.02
CA GLU A 68 30.95 18.36 -81.63
C GLU A 68 30.55 19.76 -81.11
N LYS A 69 30.58 20.77 -81.99
CA LYS A 69 30.08 22.11 -81.64
C LYS A 69 28.59 22.12 -81.31
N ALA A 70 27.79 21.30 -82.01
CA ALA A 70 26.35 21.22 -81.76
C ALA A 70 26.04 20.55 -80.40
N THR A 71 26.74 19.46 -80.06
CA THR A 71 26.56 18.76 -78.77
C THR A 71 26.99 19.63 -77.60
N MET A 72 28.08 20.39 -77.73
CA MET A 72 28.53 21.34 -76.70
C MET A 72 27.48 22.44 -76.45
N MET A 73 26.82 22.92 -77.50
CA MET A 73 25.82 23.99 -77.38
C MET A 73 24.54 23.51 -76.65
N ASP A 74 24.10 22.28 -76.89
CA ASP A 74 22.97 21.68 -76.16
C ASP A 74 23.29 21.42 -74.68
N LEU A 75 24.51 20.94 -74.38
CA LEU A 75 24.98 20.77 -73.00
C LEU A 75 24.98 22.11 -72.23
N THR A 76 25.41 23.18 -72.89
CA THR A 76 25.45 24.52 -72.30
C THR A 76 24.05 25.01 -71.94
N LYS A 77 23.06 24.84 -72.84
CA LYS A 77 21.66 25.20 -72.57
C LYS A 77 21.04 24.40 -71.42
N HIS A 78 21.38 23.12 -71.30
CA HIS A 78 20.87 22.30 -70.20
C HIS A 78 21.44 22.73 -68.84
N LEU A 79 22.74 23.07 -68.80
CA LEU A 79 23.39 23.63 -67.62
C LEU A 79 22.77 24.96 -67.20
N GLU A 80 22.55 25.89 -68.13
CA GLU A 80 21.93 27.20 -67.84
C GLU A 80 20.53 27.08 -67.24
N SER A 81 19.67 26.20 -67.78
CA SER A 81 18.31 26.04 -67.28
C SER A 81 18.26 25.42 -65.87
N THR A 82 19.20 24.53 -65.55
CA THR A 82 19.35 23.91 -64.24
C THR A 82 19.87 24.90 -63.19
N LEU A 83 20.89 25.70 -63.52
CA LEU A 83 21.44 26.73 -62.62
C LEU A 83 20.40 27.79 -62.24
N LYS A 84 19.54 28.19 -63.19
CA LYS A 84 18.53 29.24 -62.99
C LYS A 84 17.50 28.93 -61.89
N THR A 85 17.30 27.66 -61.54
CA THR A 85 16.29 27.23 -60.55
C THR A 85 16.89 26.72 -59.23
N HIS A 86 18.19 26.43 -59.18
CA HIS A 86 18.85 25.81 -58.03
C HIS A 86 19.00 26.76 -56.83
N VAL A 87 19.64 27.92 -57.03
CA VAL A 87 19.91 28.91 -55.97
C VAL A 87 18.60 29.46 -55.38
N GLY A 88 17.63 29.79 -56.25
CA GLY A 88 16.33 30.33 -55.82
C GLY A 88 15.51 29.35 -54.97
N THR A 89 15.63 28.03 -55.23
CA THR A 89 14.95 26.99 -54.45
C THR A 89 15.63 26.79 -53.09
N ARG A 90 16.97 26.74 -53.05
CA ARG A 90 17.75 26.67 -51.80
C ARG A 90 17.49 27.87 -50.89
N MET A 91 17.46 29.08 -51.44
CA MET A 91 17.20 30.31 -50.66
C MET A 91 15.82 30.29 -50.00
N LYS A 92 14.78 29.82 -50.71
CA LYS A 92 13.43 29.68 -50.16
C LYS A 92 13.36 28.65 -49.04
N ASN A 93 14.04 27.51 -49.20
CA ASN A 93 14.12 26.47 -48.18
C ASN A 93 14.84 26.99 -46.92
N LEU A 94 15.99 27.65 -47.11
CA LEU A 94 16.74 28.26 -46.02
C LEU A 94 15.91 29.31 -45.27
N ALA A 95 15.19 30.18 -45.99
CA ALA A 95 14.31 31.18 -45.36
C ALA A 95 13.22 30.53 -44.50
N ALA A 96 12.59 29.46 -44.97
CA ALA A 96 11.59 28.71 -44.19
C ALA A 96 12.20 28.09 -42.92
N LYS A 97 13.39 27.48 -43.03
CA LYS A 97 14.12 26.90 -41.90
C LYS A 97 14.54 27.96 -40.87
N VAL A 98 14.99 29.14 -41.33
CA VAL A 98 15.34 30.27 -40.46
C VAL A 98 14.13 30.83 -39.74
N GLU A 99 12.95 30.91 -40.37
CA GLU A 99 11.71 31.31 -39.68
C GLU A 99 11.29 30.31 -38.61
N LEU A 100 11.40 29.00 -38.88
CA LEU A 100 11.18 27.98 -37.86
C LEU A 100 12.15 28.13 -36.67
N LEU A 101 13.42 28.41 -36.96
CA LEU A 101 14.44 28.63 -35.94
C LEU A 101 14.16 29.86 -35.07
N LYS A 102 13.63 30.94 -35.67
CA LYS A 102 13.22 32.14 -34.92
C LYS A 102 12.12 31.83 -33.91
N GLU A 103 11.15 30.98 -34.27
CA GLU A 103 10.07 30.59 -33.37
C GLU A 103 10.58 29.73 -32.21
N ILE A 104 11.45 28.76 -32.50
CA ILE A 104 12.09 27.92 -31.49
C ILE A 104 12.95 28.77 -30.52
N ARG A 105 13.69 29.76 -31.01
CA ARG A 105 14.49 30.66 -30.16
C ARG A 105 13.63 31.57 -29.27
N ARG A 106 12.36 31.83 -29.62
CA ARG A 106 11.42 32.62 -28.79
C ARG A 106 10.82 31.81 -27.64
N VAL A 107 10.57 30.52 -27.86
CA VAL A 107 10.09 29.63 -26.79
C VAL A 107 11.28 29.33 -25.88
N ASN A 108 11.28 29.88 -24.66
CA ASN A 108 12.37 29.67 -23.71
C ASN A 108 12.44 28.17 -23.32
N ILE A 109 13.34 27.41 -23.93
CA ILE A 109 13.50 25.96 -23.77
C ILE A 109 14.19 25.60 -22.44
N SER A 110 13.71 26.19 -21.34
CA SER A 110 14.27 25.97 -20.00
C SER A 110 13.99 24.56 -19.46
N VAL A 111 12.96 23.88 -19.95
CA VAL A 111 12.53 22.55 -19.50
C VAL A 111 13.40 21.41 -20.08
N ARG A 112 14.07 21.59 -21.24
CA ARG A 112 14.80 20.49 -21.92
C ARG A 112 16.04 19.97 -21.19
N PHE A 113 16.64 20.76 -20.31
CA PHE A 113 17.92 20.43 -19.66
C PHE A 113 17.76 20.02 -18.19
N GLY A 114 16.57 19.58 -17.77
CA GLY A 114 16.31 19.14 -16.41
C GLY A 114 16.55 20.25 -15.38
N ASN A 115 16.24 21.51 -15.70
CA ASN A 115 16.38 22.60 -14.75
C ASN A 115 15.48 22.42 -13.54
N ASP A 116 14.30 21.81 -13.71
CA ASP A 116 13.40 21.47 -12.61
C ASP A 116 14.04 20.47 -11.64
N LEU A 117 14.73 19.44 -12.16
CA LEU A 117 15.51 18.50 -11.33
C LEU A 117 16.69 19.18 -10.64
N SER A 118 17.38 20.09 -11.32
CA SER A 118 18.49 20.86 -10.75
C SER A 118 18.03 21.77 -9.61
N ASN A 119 16.90 22.44 -9.79
CA ASN A 119 16.27 23.27 -8.77
C ASN A 119 15.79 22.41 -7.59
N ALA A 120 15.21 21.24 -7.88
CA ALA A 120 14.81 20.28 -6.85
C ALA A 120 16.00 19.78 -6.02
N ILE A 121 17.12 19.45 -6.67
CA ILE A 121 18.36 19.04 -5.98
C ILE A 121 18.87 20.19 -5.10
N GLN A 122 18.87 21.42 -5.60
CA GLN A 122 19.28 22.59 -4.82
C GLN A 122 18.40 22.79 -3.57
N VAL A 123 17.07 22.69 -3.70
CA VAL A 123 16.13 22.79 -2.57
C VAL A 123 16.32 21.66 -1.55
N LEU A 124 16.76 20.48 -2.01
CA LEU A 124 17.07 19.35 -1.14
C LEU A 124 18.42 19.49 -0.43
N GLU A 125 19.40 20.17 -1.04
CA GLU A 125 20.73 20.36 -0.45
C GLU A 125 20.81 21.55 0.50
N GLU A 126 20.17 22.69 0.17
CA GLU A 126 20.25 23.92 0.97
C GLU A 126 19.44 23.84 2.29
N ASP A 127 18.26 23.21 2.23
CA ASP A 127 17.29 23.18 3.34
C ASP A 127 17.05 21.74 3.85
N CYS A 128 18.04 20.85 3.71
CA CYS A 128 17.92 19.44 4.10
C CYS A 128 17.55 19.30 5.59
N PHE A 129 16.41 18.69 5.88
CA PHE A 129 16.06 18.35 7.25
C PHE A 129 16.95 17.20 7.76
N THR A 130 17.75 17.51 8.78
CA THR A 130 18.57 16.52 9.49
C THR A 130 17.87 16.08 10.78
N THR A 131 18.23 14.90 11.26
CA THR A 131 17.66 14.35 12.50
C THR A 131 17.97 15.28 13.68
N PRO A 132 16.96 15.69 14.48
CA PRO A 132 17.18 16.50 15.67
C PRO A 132 18.20 15.85 16.62
N ALA A 133 19.11 16.63 17.18
CA ALA A 133 20.18 16.08 18.02
C ALA A 133 19.61 15.44 19.29
N SER A 134 18.57 16.05 19.86
CA SER A 134 17.86 15.53 21.03
C SER A 134 17.06 14.25 20.76
N LEU A 135 16.75 13.89 19.51
CA LEU A 135 15.97 12.68 19.21
C LEU A 135 16.74 11.41 19.60
N ASN A 136 18.02 11.33 19.25
CA ASN A 136 18.85 10.17 19.57
C ASN A 136 19.02 10.00 21.10
N GLU A 137 19.22 11.11 21.80
CA GLU A 137 19.32 11.12 23.26
C GLU A 137 17.99 10.71 23.91
N LEU A 138 16.87 11.23 23.41
CA LEU A 138 15.53 10.87 23.85
C LEU A 138 15.26 9.37 23.69
N GLU A 139 15.58 8.79 22.53
CA GLU A 139 15.36 7.36 22.27
C GLU A 139 16.19 6.46 23.19
N LEU A 140 17.44 6.83 23.46
CA LEU A 140 18.30 6.11 24.41
C LEU A 140 17.73 6.15 25.83
N ILE A 141 17.35 7.34 26.32
CA ILE A 141 16.81 7.48 27.67
C ILE A 141 15.44 6.80 27.79
N TRP A 142 14.61 6.85 26.75
CA TRP A 142 13.33 6.14 26.70
C TRP A 142 13.51 4.62 26.80
N ALA A 143 14.51 4.06 26.10
CA ALA A 143 14.86 2.65 26.21
C ALA A 143 15.36 2.30 27.63
N GLU A 144 16.20 3.13 28.24
CA GLU A 144 16.64 2.95 29.63
C GLU A 144 15.47 2.99 30.62
N TYR A 145 14.54 3.92 30.44
CA TYR A 145 13.34 4.04 31.28
C TYR A 145 12.46 2.80 31.17
N SER A 146 12.23 2.33 29.94
CA SER A 146 11.41 1.15 29.66
C SER A 146 12.03 -0.10 30.29
N LEU A 147 13.35 -0.27 30.17
CA LEU A 147 14.09 -1.35 30.82
C LEU A 147 14.04 -1.27 32.35
N ALA A 148 14.08 -0.07 32.92
CA ALA A 148 13.94 0.12 34.36
C ALA A 148 12.54 -0.30 34.85
N GLN A 149 11.48 0.03 34.10
CA GLN A 149 10.12 -0.42 34.40
C GLN A 149 9.99 -1.95 34.34
N GLU A 150 10.54 -2.60 33.31
CA GLU A 150 10.51 -4.06 33.15
C GLU A 150 11.23 -4.79 34.30
N LYS A 151 12.39 -4.27 34.74
CA LYS A 151 13.14 -4.83 35.88
C LYS A 151 12.36 -4.76 37.18
N ILE A 152 11.57 -3.70 37.39
CA ILE A 152 10.69 -3.59 38.56
C ILE A 152 9.57 -4.63 38.49
N GLN A 153 8.93 -4.81 37.32
CA GLN A 153 7.84 -5.78 37.15
C GLN A 153 8.26 -7.22 37.42
N THR A 154 9.51 -7.57 37.09
CA THR A 154 10.06 -8.92 37.29
C THR A 154 10.68 -9.13 38.67
N CYS A 155 10.79 -8.07 39.48
CA CYS A 155 11.41 -8.13 40.80
C CYS A 155 10.51 -8.84 41.81
N GLN A 156 11.08 -9.78 42.57
CA GLN A 156 10.39 -10.50 43.64
C GLN A 156 10.84 -10.08 45.06
N ASN A 157 11.97 -9.38 45.16
CA ASN A 157 12.58 -9.00 46.43
C ASN A 157 12.36 -7.52 46.73
N MET A 158 11.71 -7.22 47.85
CA MET A 158 11.43 -5.85 48.30
C MET A 158 12.67 -4.97 48.38
N ASN A 159 13.78 -5.49 48.91
CA ASN A 159 15.00 -4.71 49.09
C ASN A 159 15.64 -4.33 47.75
N GLU A 160 15.67 -5.28 46.81
CA GLU A 160 16.14 -5.03 45.45
C GLU A 160 15.20 -4.06 44.71
N GLY A 161 13.89 -4.21 44.92
CA GLY A 161 12.88 -3.33 44.35
C GLY A 161 13.05 -1.87 44.77
N THR A 162 13.38 -1.58 46.02
CA THR A 162 13.63 -0.19 46.45
C THR A 162 14.79 0.47 45.68
N VAL A 163 15.85 -0.29 45.39
CA VAL A 163 16.99 0.19 44.59
C VAL A 163 16.58 0.41 43.13
N LEU A 164 15.81 -0.52 42.55
CA LEU A 164 15.31 -0.42 41.18
C LEU A 164 14.35 0.76 41.00
N ILE A 165 13.48 1.03 41.99
CA ILE A 165 12.58 2.19 42.00
C ILE A 165 13.37 3.49 42.03
N ALA A 166 14.40 3.59 42.89
CA ALA A 166 15.25 4.77 42.94
C ALA A 166 15.95 5.03 41.58
N LYS A 167 16.48 3.96 40.95
CA LYS A 167 17.07 4.05 39.62
C LYS A 167 16.06 4.46 38.56
N ARG A 168 14.84 3.91 38.59
CA ARG A 168 13.78 4.30 37.66
C ARG A 168 13.41 5.77 37.82
N ASN A 169 13.28 6.27 39.05
CA ASN A 169 12.97 7.69 39.31
C ASN A 169 14.07 8.61 38.79
N GLU A 170 15.34 8.23 38.93
CA GLU A 170 16.46 8.96 38.34
C GLU A 170 16.34 9.03 36.80
N VAL A 171 16.09 7.89 36.14
CA VAL A 171 15.91 7.83 34.68
C VAL A 171 14.64 8.57 34.24
N GLN A 172 13.56 8.52 35.03
CA GLN A 172 12.31 9.24 34.79
C GLN A 172 12.53 10.76 34.76
N GLN A 173 13.31 11.28 35.70
CA GLN A 173 13.67 12.70 35.73
C GLN A 173 14.52 13.09 34.52
N LYS A 174 15.51 12.25 34.15
CA LYS A 174 16.31 12.46 32.93
C LYS A 174 15.43 12.44 31.68
N LEU A 175 14.48 11.51 31.60
CA LEU A 175 13.55 11.40 30.48
C LEU A 175 12.67 12.64 30.36
N TYR A 176 12.16 13.16 31.49
CA TYR A 176 11.39 14.40 31.49
C TYR A 176 12.19 15.57 30.90
N VAL A 177 13.45 15.74 31.34
CA VAL A 177 14.32 16.81 30.83
C VAL A 177 14.63 16.62 29.34
N ALA A 178 14.91 15.39 28.90
CA ALA A 178 15.16 15.08 27.49
C ALA A 178 13.92 15.33 26.61
N VAL A 179 12.73 14.98 27.10
CA VAL A 179 11.45 15.28 26.45
C VAL A 179 11.23 16.79 26.32
N GLU A 180 11.52 17.58 27.37
CA GLU A 180 11.42 19.03 27.28
C GLU A 180 12.41 19.62 26.27
N ALA A 181 13.66 19.15 26.26
CA ALA A 181 14.66 19.58 25.30
C ALA A 181 14.24 19.25 23.85
N PHE A 182 13.71 18.05 23.62
CA PHE A 182 13.22 17.62 22.29
C PHE A 182 12.01 18.43 21.82
N ILE A 183 11.03 18.68 22.71
CA ILE A 183 9.87 19.52 22.36
C ILE A 183 10.34 20.93 21.97
N LEU A 184 11.23 21.54 22.76
CA LEU A 184 11.77 22.86 22.47
C LEU A 184 12.56 22.90 21.15
N GLU A 185 13.39 21.89 20.87
CA GLU A 185 14.12 21.81 19.60
C GLU A 185 13.15 21.70 18.41
N VAL A 186 12.13 20.84 18.51
CA VAL A 186 11.16 20.62 17.43
C VAL A 186 10.22 21.81 17.21
N ASP A 187 9.85 22.54 18.27
CA ASP A 187 8.99 23.73 18.19
C ASP A 187 9.65 24.87 17.37
N GLU A 188 10.98 24.96 17.38
CA GLU A 188 11.75 25.93 16.59
C GLU A 188 11.93 25.51 15.11
N LEU A 189 11.64 24.23 14.77
CA LEU A 189 11.83 23.70 13.42
C LEU A 189 10.59 23.95 12.54
N PRO A 190 10.75 24.48 11.33
CA PRO A 190 9.64 24.75 10.41
C PRO A 190 9.15 23.47 9.69
N LEU A 191 8.89 22.38 10.44
CA LEU A 191 8.57 21.05 9.90
C LEU A 191 7.36 21.05 8.98
N THR A 192 6.29 21.75 9.35
CA THR A 192 5.06 21.84 8.56
C THR A 192 5.29 22.60 7.26
N LYS A 193 6.08 23.67 7.30
CA LYS A 193 6.47 24.44 6.12
C LYS A 193 7.35 23.60 5.20
N ARG A 194 8.37 22.91 5.73
CA ARG A 194 9.26 22.03 4.96
C ARG A 194 8.50 20.86 4.32
N LEU A 195 7.63 20.20 5.08
CA LEU A 195 6.78 19.13 4.55
C LEU A 195 5.93 19.61 3.38
N LYS A 196 5.33 20.80 3.49
CA LYS A 196 4.56 21.39 2.39
C LYS A 196 5.43 21.67 1.17
N THR A 197 6.62 22.23 1.36
CA THR A 197 7.58 22.46 0.26
C THR A 197 7.97 21.16 -0.44
N LEU A 198 8.22 20.08 0.31
CA LEU A 198 8.53 18.76 -0.24
C LEU A 198 7.36 18.15 -1.03
N GLN A 199 6.14 18.28 -0.51
CA GLN A 199 4.92 17.81 -1.18
C GLN A 199 4.65 18.59 -2.48
N ASP A 200 4.76 19.92 -2.44
CA ASP A 200 4.61 20.79 -3.62
C ASP A 200 5.67 20.47 -4.68
N LEU A 201 6.92 20.20 -4.25
CA LEU A 201 8.02 19.80 -5.12
C LEU A 201 7.78 18.43 -5.74
N SER A 202 7.36 17.44 -4.95
CA SER A 202 7.02 16.09 -5.43
C SER A 202 5.88 16.14 -6.44
N ALA A 203 4.81 16.88 -6.16
CA ALA A 203 3.67 17.03 -7.07
C ALA A 203 4.07 17.70 -8.39
N SER A 204 4.94 18.72 -8.31
CA SER A 204 5.46 19.41 -9.50
C SER A 204 6.31 18.49 -10.37
N LEU A 205 7.19 17.68 -9.77
CA LEU A 205 8.03 16.74 -10.50
C LEU A 205 7.22 15.57 -11.07
N GLU A 206 6.22 15.06 -10.35
CA GLU A 206 5.35 13.97 -10.81
C GLU A 206 4.48 14.41 -12.00
N ALA A 207 4.02 15.66 -12.03
CA ALA A 207 3.31 16.22 -13.18
C ALA A 207 4.17 16.26 -14.46
N VAL A 208 5.50 16.38 -14.34
CA VAL A 208 6.43 16.46 -15.47
C VAL A 208 6.96 15.10 -15.90
N TYR A 209 7.28 14.21 -14.95
CA TYR A 209 8.01 12.96 -15.21
C TYR A 209 7.19 11.67 -14.98
N GLY A 210 6.01 11.74 -14.34
CA GLY A 210 5.16 10.58 -14.08
C GLY A 210 5.72 9.64 -13.01
N GLN A 211 5.52 8.31 -13.14
CA GLN A 211 5.94 7.35 -12.11
C GLN A 211 7.42 6.98 -12.20
N ALA A 212 8.13 7.07 -11.06
CA ALA A 212 9.54 6.69 -10.95
C ALA A 212 9.76 5.17 -11.05
N LYS A 213 10.76 4.78 -11.84
CA LYS A 213 11.33 3.43 -11.91
C LYS A 213 12.85 3.59 -11.99
N GLY A 214 13.56 3.28 -10.91
CA GLY A 214 15.01 3.46 -10.88
C GLY A 214 15.67 2.89 -9.63
N THR A 215 16.99 2.71 -9.72
CA THR A 215 17.87 2.19 -8.66
C THR A 215 18.77 3.32 -8.14
N ASP A 216 19.18 3.21 -6.88
CA ASP A 216 19.87 4.25 -6.11
C ASP A 216 21.40 4.16 -6.28
N SER A 217 22.07 5.24 -6.70
CA SER A 217 23.54 5.34 -6.73
C SER A 217 24.04 6.79 -6.86
N GLU A 218 25.02 7.16 -6.03
CA GLU A 218 25.56 8.53 -5.97
C GLU A 218 26.23 8.97 -7.29
N GLU A 219 26.66 8.02 -8.12
CA GLU A 219 27.19 8.27 -9.47
C GLU A 219 26.17 8.88 -10.44
N ILE A 220 24.87 8.72 -10.18
CA ILE A 220 23.81 9.18 -11.09
C ILE A 220 23.71 10.72 -11.09
N LEU A 221 23.92 11.38 -9.95
CA LEU A 221 23.93 12.85 -9.87
C LEU A 221 25.11 13.43 -10.64
N GLN A 222 26.29 12.83 -10.52
CA GLN A 222 27.46 13.25 -11.30
C GLN A 222 27.23 13.06 -12.81
N LYS A 223 26.71 11.90 -13.22
CA LYS A 223 26.35 11.62 -14.63
C LYS A 223 25.31 12.62 -15.15
N PHE A 224 24.37 13.08 -14.33
CA PHE A 224 23.41 14.11 -14.69
C PHE A 224 24.05 15.49 -14.89
N TYR A 225 24.93 15.91 -13.98
CA TYR A 225 25.64 17.19 -14.13
C TYR A 225 26.56 17.20 -15.35
N ASP A 226 27.30 16.11 -15.58
CA ASP A 226 28.17 15.96 -16.75
C ASP A 226 27.34 15.98 -18.04
N TRP A 227 26.23 15.23 -18.08
CA TRP A 227 25.29 15.25 -19.19
C TRP A 227 24.73 16.65 -19.47
N LYS A 228 24.29 17.36 -18.43
CA LYS A 228 23.73 18.71 -18.53
C LYS A 228 24.75 19.72 -19.03
N CYS A 229 26.00 19.63 -18.57
CA CYS A 229 27.09 20.49 -19.03
C CYS A 229 27.41 20.23 -20.50
N ASN A 230 27.63 18.96 -20.87
CA ASN A 230 27.93 18.56 -22.23
C ASN A 230 26.83 18.98 -23.22
N LYS A 231 25.55 18.77 -22.85
CA LYS A 231 24.41 19.14 -23.70
C LYS A 231 24.24 20.65 -23.84
N ARG A 232 24.54 21.42 -22.78
CA ARG A 232 24.54 22.88 -22.84
C ARG A 232 25.66 23.40 -23.73
N GLU A 233 26.85 22.83 -23.61
CA GLU A 233 28.02 23.21 -24.42
C GLU A 233 27.79 22.88 -25.90
N GLU A 234 27.29 21.68 -26.21
CA GLU A 234 26.91 21.25 -27.56
C GLU A 234 25.90 22.24 -28.18
N PHE A 235 24.83 22.59 -27.43
CA PHE A 235 23.84 23.56 -27.89
C PHE A 235 24.41 24.96 -28.11
N THR A 236 25.31 25.41 -27.22
CA THR A 236 25.93 26.74 -27.30
C THR A 236 26.87 26.83 -28.51
N ASN A 237 27.67 25.78 -28.74
CA ASN A 237 28.60 25.69 -29.86
C ASN A 237 27.84 25.70 -31.19
N VAL A 238 26.82 24.85 -31.33
CA VAL A 238 25.99 24.79 -32.56
C VAL A 238 25.29 26.12 -32.82
N ARG A 239 24.73 26.74 -31.78
CA ARG A 239 24.11 28.07 -31.91
C ARG A 239 25.11 29.12 -32.39
N SER A 240 26.35 29.08 -31.89
CA SER A 240 27.41 30.00 -32.31
C SER A 240 27.83 29.77 -33.77
N GLU A 241 27.92 28.52 -34.22
CA GLU A 241 28.23 28.16 -35.61
C GLU A 241 27.14 28.63 -36.59
N THR A 242 25.87 28.48 -36.22
CA THR A 242 24.74 29.00 -37.00
C THR A 242 24.77 30.52 -37.10
N GLU A 243 25.06 31.20 -35.98
CA GLU A 243 25.14 32.67 -35.95
C GLU A 243 26.26 33.18 -36.86
N VAL A 244 27.45 32.57 -36.79
CA VAL A 244 28.59 32.89 -37.67
C VAL A 244 28.24 32.63 -39.14
N SER A 245 27.57 31.53 -39.45
CA SER A 245 27.21 31.19 -40.84
C SER A 245 26.16 32.16 -41.41
N LEU A 246 25.16 32.55 -40.62
CA LEU A 246 24.17 33.56 -41.01
C LEU A 246 24.79 34.96 -41.17
N GLN A 247 25.74 35.33 -40.30
CA GLN A 247 26.51 36.56 -40.44
C GLN A 247 27.34 36.56 -41.72
N HIS A 248 27.98 35.43 -42.04
CA HIS A 248 28.75 35.28 -43.27
C HIS A 248 27.88 35.43 -44.52
N LEU A 249 26.69 34.79 -44.53
CA LEU A 249 25.72 34.96 -45.62
C LEU A 249 25.24 36.42 -45.75
N THR A 250 25.02 37.10 -44.64
CA THR A 250 24.61 38.52 -44.63
C THR A 250 25.72 39.44 -45.17
N ALA A 251 26.97 39.20 -44.75
CA ALA A 251 28.14 39.92 -45.23
C ALA A 251 28.34 39.71 -46.74
N TRP A 252 28.16 38.48 -47.22
CA TRP A 252 28.18 38.17 -48.65
C TRP A 252 27.12 38.98 -49.42
N PHE A 253 25.85 39.00 -48.97
CA PHE A 253 24.81 39.82 -49.59
C PHE A 253 25.16 41.31 -49.62
N GLN A 254 25.75 41.84 -48.54
CA GLN A 254 26.17 43.25 -48.48
C GLN A 254 27.29 43.56 -49.47
N SER A 255 28.28 42.66 -49.60
CA SER A 255 29.36 42.78 -50.59
C SER A 255 28.82 42.70 -52.02
N THR A 256 27.89 41.78 -52.29
CA THR A 256 27.23 41.68 -53.59
C THR A 256 26.42 42.94 -53.91
N LEU A 257 25.67 43.49 -52.96
CA LEU A 257 24.93 44.74 -53.15
C LEU A 257 25.85 45.91 -53.49
N LYS A 258 27.00 46.02 -52.82
CA LYS A 258 28.02 47.04 -53.12
C LYS A 258 28.58 46.89 -54.53
N ALA A 259 28.74 45.67 -55.04
CA ALA A 259 29.22 45.42 -56.40
C ALA A 259 28.30 45.96 -57.51
N PHE A 260 27.00 46.12 -57.21
CA PHE A 260 26.01 46.65 -58.14
C PHE A 260 25.63 48.11 -57.86
N ASP A 261 26.29 48.76 -56.89
CA ASP A 261 26.07 50.16 -56.56
C ASP A 261 26.91 51.08 -57.45
N LEU A 262 26.28 51.63 -58.49
CA LEU A 262 26.90 52.54 -59.45
C LEU A 262 27.33 53.90 -58.86
N SER A 263 27.03 54.16 -57.59
CA SER A 263 27.42 55.39 -56.88
C SER A 263 28.76 55.28 -56.13
N VAL A 264 29.40 54.10 -56.13
CA VAL A 264 30.64 53.80 -55.39
C VAL A 264 31.78 53.52 -56.38
N GLU A 265 32.89 54.27 -56.30
CA GLU A 265 34.07 54.16 -57.20
C GLU A 265 35.07 53.03 -56.81
N GLU A 266 34.77 52.19 -55.82
CA GLU A 266 35.67 51.11 -55.40
C GLU A 266 35.64 49.91 -56.37
N SER A 267 36.80 49.58 -56.95
CA SER A 267 36.97 48.35 -57.73
C SER A 267 37.04 47.13 -56.81
N LEU A 268 36.03 46.26 -56.86
CA LEU A 268 36.07 44.96 -56.20
C LEU A 268 36.93 43.98 -57.01
N THR A 269 37.83 43.26 -56.34
CA THR A 269 38.65 42.19 -56.93
C THR A 269 37.83 40.91 -57.11
N GLU A 270 38.10 40.11 -58.14
CA GLU A 270 37.42 38.82 -58.41
C GLU A 270 37.40 37.87 -57.18
N ASP A 271 38.41 37.97 -56.30
CA ASP A 271 38.54 37.22 -55.05
C ASP A 271 37.57 37.67 -53.92
N THR A 272 36.73 38.69 -54.12
CA THR A 272 35.81 39.19 -53.05
C THR A 272 34.42 38.55 -53.06
N ILE A 273 34.06 37.78 -54.09
CA ILE A 273 32.77 37.08 -54.15
C ILE A 273 33.05 35.59 -53.92
N ASP A 274 33.13 35.22 -52.63
CA ASP A 274 33.18 33.83 -52.20
C ASP A 274 32.06 32.99 -52.86
N ASN A 275 32.32 31.71 -53.08
CA ASN A 275 31.39 30.79 -53.74
C ASN A 275 30.06 30.72 -52.98
N ILE A 276 29.00 31.29 -53.58
CA ILE A 276 27.65 31.35 -53.00
C ILE A 276 27.13 29.95 -52.64
N ASP A 277 27.45 28.94 -53.43
CA ASP A 277 26.97 27.57 -53.18
C ASP A 277 27.59 27.01 -51.89
N GLU A 278 28.86 27.32 -51.62
CA GLU A 278 29.55 26.89 -50.40
C GLU A 278 29.02 27.62 -49.16
N ILE A 279 28.77 28.93 -49.26
CA ILE A 279 28.20 29.72 -48.17
C ILE A 279 26.75 29.28 -47.88
N LEU A 280 25.93 29.07 -48.91
CA LEU A 280 24.56 28.59 -48.77
C LEU A 280 24.51 27.18 -48.19
N GLU A 281 25.37 26.27 -48.66
CA GLU A 281 25.44 24.90 -48.15
C GLU A 281 25.88 24.86 -46.68
N LYS A 282 26.91 25.63 -46.31
CA LYS A 282 27.36 25.75 -44.92
C LYS A 282 26.29 26.38 -44.02
N THR A 283 25.60 27.41 -44.50
CA THR A 283 24.53 28.06 -43.74
C THR A 283 23.33 27.15 -43.58
N GLU A 284 22.91 26.45 -44.63
CA GLU A 284 21.83 25.47 -44.58
C GLU A 284 22.17 24.31 -43.65
N SER A 285 23.39 23.76 -43.73
CA SER A 285 23.85 22.70 -42.83
C SER A 285 23.82 23.14 -41.36
N SER A 286 24.32 24.34 -41.05
CA SER A 286 24.37 24.86 -39.68
C SER A 286 22.95 25.09 -39.11
N VAL A 287 22.06 25.71 -39.90
CA VAL A 287 20.65 25.90 -39.52
C VAL A 287 19.93 24.54 -39.33
N CYS A 288 20.20 23.54 -40.19
CA CYS A 288 19.63 22.21 -40.02
C CYS A 288 20.12 21.53 -38.74
N LYS A 289 21.41 21.61 -38.42
CA LYS A 289 21.98 21.06 -37.19
C LYS A 289 21.37 21.68 -35.93
N GLU A 290 21.18 23.01 -35.90
CA GLU A 290 20.53 23.67 -34.75
C GLU A 290 19.06 23.28 -34.62
N LEU A 291 18.33 23.19 -35.74
CA LEU A 291 16.96 22.70 -35.76
C LEU A 291 16.86 21.25 -35.28
N GLU A 292 17.78 20.38 -35.70
CA GLU A 292 17.83 18.98 -35.28
C GLU A 292 18.02 18.89 -33.76
N ILE A 293 19.02 19.57 -33.18
CA ILE A 293 19.24 19.56 -31.72
C ILE A 293 18.04 20.16 -30.97
N SER A 294 17.37 21.15 -31.56
CA SER A 294 16.22 21.83 -30.95
C SER A 294 14.91 21.05 -31.08
N LEU A 295 14.81 20.10 -32.00
CA LEU A 295 13.58 19.35 -32.30
C LEU A 295 13.66 17.88 -31.86
N ILE A 296 14.86 17.28 -31.77
CA ILE A 296 15.03 15.89 -31.32
C ILE A 296 14.47 15.69 -29.91
N GLU A 297 13.61 14.69 -29.74
CA GLU A 297 13.30 14.11 -28.43
C GLU A 297 14.57 13.47 -27.88
N GLN A 298 14.90 13.74 -26.61
CA GLN A 298 15.99 13.12 -25.87
C GLN A 298 16.15 11.63 -26.22
N GLY A 299 17.38 11.20 -26.53
CA GLY A 299 17.66 9.81 -26.88
C GLY A 299 17.33 8.85 -25.74
N ALA A 300 17.28 7.54 -25.99
CA ALA A 300 16.98 6.55 -24.94
C ALA A 300 17.91 6.67 -23.72
N ALA A 301 19.20 6.94 -23.95
CA ALA A 301 20.19 7.18 -22.89
C ALA A 301 19.95 8.49 -22.12
N ASP A 302 19.53 9.57 -22.80
CA ASP A 302 19.21 10.85 -22.16
C ASP A 302 17.97 10.71 -21.25
N LYS A 303 16.93 10.03 -21.76
CA LYS A 303 15.70 9.71 -20.99
C LYS A 303 16.03 8.84 -19.77
N GLU A 304 16.98 7.91 -19.89
CA GLU A 304 17.43 7.07 -18.78
C GLU A 304 18.16 7.89 -17.69
N ILE A 305 19.08 8.78 -18.06
CA ILE A 305 19.80 9.65 -17.10
C ILE A 305 18.79 10.51 -16.32
N ILE A 306 17.82 11.11 -17.01
CA ILE A 306 16.79 11.96 -16.39
C ILE A 306 15.86 11.13 -15.49
N SER A 307 15.41 9.96 -15.96
CA SER A 307 14.54 9.06 -15.18
C SER A 307 15.23 8.57 -13.91
N ASN A 308 16.51 8.22 -13.99
CA ASN A 308 17.29 7.79 -12.84
C ASN A 308 17.50 8.93 -11.84
N THR A 309 17.82 10.13 -12.32
CA THR A 309 17.97 11.33 -11.49
C THR A 309 16.66 11.69 -10.79
N TYR A 310 15.55 11.69 -11.52
CA TYR A 310 14.21 11.91 -10.99
C TYR A 310 13.86 10.89 -9.90
N SER A 311 14.14 9.61 -10.14
CA SER A 311 13.89 8.55 -9.18
C SER A 311 14.65 8.78 -7.87
N GLN A 312 15.91 9.23 -7.93
CA GLN A 312 16.69 9.56 -6.74
C GLN A 312 16.19 10.78 -6.00
N VAL A 313 15.85 11.86 -6.72
CA VAL A 313 15.30 13.08 -6.12
C VAL A 313 14.02 12.74 -5.36
N LEU A 314 13.12 11.96 -5.96
CA LEU A 314 11.91 11.49 -5.27
C LEU A 314 12.20 10.59 -4.08
N GLN A 315 13.19 9.70 -4.18
CA GLN A 315 13.57 8.85 -3.06
C GLN A 315 14.09 9.67 -1.87
N LYS A 316 14.91 10.70 -2.14
CA LYS A 316 15.38 11.66 -1.13
C LYS A 316 14.21 12.42 -0.51
N ILE A 317 13.30 12.99 -1.32
CA ILE A 317 12.07 13.65 -0.83
C ILE A 317 11.29 12.71 0.10
N ARG A 318 10.97 11.50 -0.36
CA ARG A 318 10.20 10.51 0.42
C ARG A 318 10.95 10.05 1.68
N SER A 319 12.28 10.05 1.68
CA SER A 319 13.07 9.74 2.88
C SER A 319 12.98 10.85 3.92
N GLU A 320 13.02 12.10 3.48
CA GLU A 320 12.89 13.29 4.34
C GLU A 320 11.46 13.41 4.88
N GLU A 321 10.43 13.19 4.06
CA GLU A 321 9.02 13.14 4.49
C GLU A 321 8.78 12.09 5.57
N ARG A 322 9.36 10.88 5.41
CA ARG A 322 9.29 9.82 6.44
C ARG A 322 9.98 10.23 7.73
N LEU A 323 11.13 10.90 7.64
CA LEU A 323 11.84 11.40 8.81
C LEU A 323 11.02 12.47 9.54
N ILE A 324 10.44 13.43 8.82
CA ILE A 324 9.55 14.46 9.39
C ILE A 324 8.33 13.81 10.05
N ALA A 325 7.70 12.83 9.40
CA ALA A 325 6.56 12.12 9.98
C ALA A 325 6.93 11.38 11.27
N SER A 326 8.12 10.75 11.31
CA SER A 326 8.64 10.10 12.52
C SER A 326 8.84 11.11 13.66
N VAL A 327 9.49 12.24 13.38
CA VAL A 327 9.72 13.32 14.37
C VAL A 327 8.39 13.89 14.87
N GLN A 328 7.42 14.14 13.99
CA GLN A 328 6.09 14.61 14.38
C GLN A 328 5.32 13.61 15.25
N SER A 329 5.43 12.30 14.96
CA SER A 329 4.86 11.26 15.80
C SER A 329 5.48 11.28 17.19
N LYS A 330 6.82 11.27 17.26
CA LYS A 330 7.57 11.33 18.52
C LYS A 330 7.29 12.60 19.32
N TYR A 331 7.10 13.73 18.64
CA TYR A 331 6.70 14.99 19.27
C TYR A 331 5.34 14.86 19.96
N LYS A 332 4.34 14.28 19.29
CA LYS A 332 3.02 14.04 19.89
C LYS A 332 3.12 13.12 21.10
N ASP A 333 3.86 12.03 20.98
CA ASP A 333 4.09 11.08 22.09
C ASP A 333 4.78 11.78 23.27
N SER A 334 5.75 12.65 22.99
CA SER A 334 6.51 13.41 24.00
C SER A 334 5.65 14.45 24.71
N VAL A 335 4.80 15.17 23.98
CA VAL A 335 3.85 16.14 24.56
C VAL A 335 2.84 15.42 25.46
N GLU A 336 2.30 14.30 25.02
CA GLU A 336 1.35 13.51 25.81
C GLU A 336 2.03 12.92 27.05
N PHE A 337 3.25 12.39 26.91
CA PHE A 337 4.07 11.94 28.05
C PHE A 337 4.28 13.05 29.07
N LYS A 338 4.71 14.25 28.62
CA LYS A 338 4.93 15.42 29.48
C LYS A 338 3.65 15.78 30.24
N LYS A 339 2.52 15.83 29.55
CA LYS A 339 1.22 16.13 30.16
C LYS A 339 0.84 15.11 31.24
N GLN A 340 0.97 13.82 30.95
CA GLN A 340 0.61 12.75 31.88
C GLN A 340 1.55 12.73 33.09
N ILE A 341 2.87 12.82 32.87
CA ILE A 341 3.85 12.65 33.94
C ILE A 341 3.94 13.84 34.90
N THR A 342 3.56 15.05 34.46
CA THR A 342 3.55 16.26 35.31
C THR A 342 2.72 16.08 36.58
N GLU A 343 1.64 15.30 36.51
CA GLU A 343 0.79 15.01 37.67
C GLU A 343 1.47 14.07 38.69
N TYR A 344 2.40 13.24 38.23
CA TYR A 344 2.93 12.07 38.96
C TYR A 344 4.42 12.16 39.32
N LEU A 345 5.16 13.10 38.74
CA LEU A 345 6.61 13.29 38.94
C LEU A 345 7.03 13.38 40.41
N ASN A 346 6.17 13.92 41.27
CA ASN A 346 6.43 14.12 42.70
C ASN A 346 5.37 13.51 43.63
N LYS A 347 4.45 12.67 43.10
CA LYS A 347 3.39 12.05 43.91
C LYS A 347 3.57 10.55 43.97
N SER A 348 3.69 10.01 45.18
CA SER A 348 3.46 8.59 45.42
C SER A 348 1.97 8.29 45.29
N LEU A 349 1.61 7.28 44.51
CA LEU A 349 0.22 6.90 44.36
C LEU A 349 -0.35 6.42 45.71
N ASN A 350 -1.52 6.92 46.09
CA ASN A 350 -2.14 6.57 47.36
C ASN A 350 -3.15 5.40 47.17
N VAL A 351 -2.95 4.32 47.92
CA VAL A 351 -3.83 3.14 47.93
C VAL A 351 -4.86 3.18 49.07
N ASP A 352 -4.86 4.24 49.89
CA ASP A 352 -5.75 4.43 51.04
C ASP A 352 -7.23 4.31 50.67
N HIS A 353 -7.61 4.72 49.46
CA HIS A 353 -8.99 4.61 49.00
C HIS A 353 -9.43 3.14 48.89
N LEU A 354 -8.64 2.28 48.25
CA LEU A 354 -8.89 0.84 48.18
C LEU A 354 -8.86 0.19 49.58
N LEU A 355 -7.95 0.62 50.45
CA LEU A 355 -7.89 0.14 51.83
C LEU A 355 -9.15 0.55 52.63
N SER A 356 -9.67 1.75 52.39
CA SER A 356 -10.91 2.23 52.98
C SER A 356 -12.11 1.39 52.53
N ILE A 357 -12.24 1.13 51.22
CA ILE A 357 -13.27 0.23 50.66
C ILE A 357 -13.18 -1.15 51.30
N LYS A 358 -11.98 -1.75 51.37
CA LYS A 358 -11.77 -3.04 52.03
C LYS A 358 -12.17 -3.04 53.50
N LYS A 359 -11.94 -1.94 54.23
CA LYS A 359 -12.34 -1.78 55.62
C LYS A 359 -13.87 -1.72 55.75
N THR A 360 -14.53 -0.97 54.88
CA THR A 360 -16.00 -0.91 54.78
C THR A 360 -16.58 -2.28 54.47
N LEU A 361 -16.05 -2.98 53.46
CA LEU A 361 -16.43 -4.34 53.10
C LEU A 361 -16.28 -5.32 54.27
N LYS A 362 -15.19 -5.23 55.04
CA LYS A 362 -14.99 -6.08 56.23
C LYS A 362 -16.08 -5.85 57.27
N SER A 363 -16.47 -4.59 57.49
CA SER A 363 -17.55 -4.21 58.42
C SER A 363 -18.92 -4.71 57.94
N LEU A 364 -19.25 -4.47 56.66
CA LEU A 364 -20.52 -4.90 56.06
C LEU A 364 -20.67 -6.42 56.06
N LYS A 365 -19.61 -7.16 55.68
CA LYS A 365 -19.59 -8.62 55.72
C LYS A 365 -19.80 -9.17 57.13
N ALA A 366 -19.21 -8.55 58.14
CA ALA A 366 -19.43 -8.95 59.53
C ALA A 366 -20.89 -8.72 59.98
N ARG A 367 -21.47 -7.57 59.63
CA ARG A 367 -22.90 -7.27 59.89
C ARG A 367 -23.82 -8.25 59.18
N LEU A 368 -23.55 -8.57 57.92
CA LEU A 368 -24.33 -9.54 57.15
C LEU A 368 -24.29 -10.93 57.78
N ARG A 369 -23.11 -11.43 58.15
CA ARG A 369 -22.97 -12.74 58.84
C ARG A 369 -23.75 -12.78 60.14
N TRP A 370 -23.72 -11.69 60.92
CA TRP A 370 -24.47 -11.61 62.18
C TRP A 370 -25.98 -11.67 61.92
N LYS A 371 -26.49 -10.94 60.92
CA LYS A 371 -27.91 -10.96 60.53
C LYS A 371 -28.36 -12.31 59.97
N LEU A 372 -27.51 -13.01 59.24
CA LEU A 372 -27.80 -14.37 58.77
C LEU A 372 -27.93 -15.36 59.93
N VAL A 373 -27.08 -15.25 60.95
CA VAL A 373 -27.19 -16.08 62.17
C VAL A 373 -28.47 -15.73 62.96
N GLU A 374 -28.80 -14.44 63.09
CA GLU A 374 -30.02 -13.97 63.73
C GLU A 374 -31.27 -14.54 63.03
N LYS A 375 -31.30 -14.50 61.70
CA LYS A 375 -32.35 -15.13 60.88
C LYS A 375 -32.48 -16.63 61.17
N ASN A 376 -31.38 -17.38 61.09
CA ASN A 376 -31.42 -18.84 61.30
C ASN A 376 -31.89 -19.21 62.71
N ASN A 377 -31.45 -18.47 63.74
CA ASN A 377 -31.87 -18.74 65.12
C ASN A 377 -33.37 -18.50 65.33
N LEU A 378 -33.96 -17.50 64.66
CA LEU A 378 -35.39 -17.21 64.72
C LEU A 378 -36.23 -18.19 63.89
N GLU A 379 -35.69 -18.70 62.79
CA GLU A 379 -36.33 -19.76 61.99
C GLU A 379 -36.32 -21.13 62.70
N GLU A 380 -35.42 -21.35 63.66
CA GLU A 380 -35.33 -22.58 64.47
C GLU A 380 -36.16 -22.54 65.78
N SER A 381 -36.70 -21.39 66.19
CA SER A 381 -37.40 -21.22 67.46
C SER A 381 -38.91 -21.40 67.34
N ASP A 382 -39.56 -22.26 68.14
CA ASP A 382 -41.00 -22.60 68.02
C ASP A 382 -41.99 -21.40 68.05
N ASP A 383 -41.64 -20.26 68.64
CA ASP A 383 -42.45 -19.03 68.73
C ASP A 383 -41.94 -17.94 67.77
N HIS A 384 -42.28 -18.04 66.48
CA HIS A 384 -41.73 -17.18 65.43
C HIS A 384 -42.74 -16.09 65.04
N ASP A 385 -42.35 -14.81 65.17
CA ASP A 385 -43.11 -13.70 64.58
C ASP A 385 -42.72 -13.57 63.10
N GLU A 386 -43.65 -13.92 62.21
CA GLU A 386 -43.47 -13.89 60.74
C GLU A 386 -43.09 -12.48 60.25
N ALA A 387 -43.56 -11.42 60.93
CA ALA A 387 -43.21 -10.04 60.60
C ALA A 387 -41.76 -9.69 60.99
N GLU A 388 -41.23 -10.26 62.07
CA GLU A 388 -39.85 -10.07 62.52
C GLU A 388 -38.86 -10.79 61.59
N ILE A 389 -39.18 -12.02 61.18
CA ILE A 389 -38.41 -12.77 60.18
C ILE A 389 -38.37 -12.00 58.85
N GLU A 390 -39.50 -11.47 58.40
CA GLU A 390 -39.56 -10.72 57.13
C GLU A 390 -38.74 -9.42 57.19
N LYS A 391 -38.76 -8.71 58.32
CA LYS A 391 -37.92 -7.54 58.53
C LYS A 391 -36.43 -7.90 58.46
N ILE A 392 -36.00 -9.00 59.08
CA ILE A 392 -34.60 -9.44 59.04
C ILE A 392 -34.22 -9.88 57.62
N LYS A 393 -35.11 -10.55 56.87
CA LYS A 393 -34.88 -10.86 55.45
C LYS A 393 -34.65 -9.59 54.62
N GLN A 394 -35.46 -8.55 54.82
CA GLN A 394 -35.27 -7.25 54.15
C GLN A 394 -33.92 -6.60 54.51
N GLU A 395 -33.55 -6.60 55.80
CA GLU A 395 -32.24 -6.10 56.24
C GLU A 395 -31.07 -6.89 55.65
N VAL A 396 -31.18 -8.22 55.56
CA VAL A 396 -30.19 -9.09 54.91
C VAL A 396 -30.06 -8.77 53.43
N THR A 397 -31.17 -8.59 52.71
CA THR A 397 -31.16 -8.20 51.29
C THR A 397 -30.51 -6.83 51.09
N GLN A 398 -30.85 -5.83 51.91
CA GLN A 398 -30.24 -4.51 51.84
C GLN A 398 -28.72 -4.55 52.12
N LEU A 399 -28.30 -5.34 53.11
CA LEU A 399 -26.89 -5.52 53.43
C LEU A 399 -26.15 -6.25 52.29
N ARG A 400 -26.78 -7.24 51.63
CA ARG A 400 -26.22 -7.91 50.45
C ARG A 400 -25.99 -6.92 49.30
N SER A 401 -26.99 -6.12 48.94
CA SER A 401 -26.81 -5.08 47.91
C SER A 401 -25.71 -4.09 48.28
N SER A 402 -25.63 -3.67 49.55
CA SER A 402 -24.56 -2.77 50.01
C SER A 402 -23.17 -3.41 49.89
N VAL A 403 -23.04 -4.72 50.18
CA VAL A 403 -21.79 -5.46 50.00
C VAL A 403 -21.40 -5.55 48.53
N PHE A 404 -22.36 -5.84 47.64
CA PHE A 404 -22.10 -5.93 46.20
C PHE A 404 -21.71 -4.59 45.59
N GLN A 405 -22.39 -3.49 45.96
CA GLN A 405 -22.00 -2.14 45.55
C GLN A 405 -20.54 -1.82 45.92
N GLU A 406 -20.14 -2.12 47.14
CA GLU A 406 -18.76 -1.93 47.58
C GLU A 406 -17.76 -2.87 46.87
N ILE A 407 -18.17 -4.08 46.46
CA ILE A 407 -17.34 -4.98 45.62
C ILE A 407 -17.15 -4.39 44.22
N TYR A 408 -18.18 -3.80 43.62
CA TYR A 408 -18.06 -3.11 42.35
C TYR A 408 -17.13 -1.89 42.46
N HIS A 409 -17.25 -1.08 43.51
CA HIS A 409 -16.31 0.00 43.79
C HIS A 409 -14.88 -0.51 43.99
N GLU A 410 -14.69 -1.65 44.68
CA GLU A 410 -13.38 -2.30 44.79
C GLU A 410 -12.80 -2.64 43.41
N GLN A 411 -13.63 -3.18 42.50
CA GLN A 411 -13.22 -3.56 41.15
C GLN A 411 -12.85 -2.34 40.29
N GLU A 412 -13.64 -1.25 40.35
CA GLU A 412 -13.33 0.01 39.66
C GLU A 412 -11.98 0.59 40.12
N GLU A 413 -11.71 0.55 41.42
CA GLU A 413 -10.44 1.02 41.97
C GLU A 413 -9.27 0.12 41.57
N TYR A 414 -9.43 -1.21 41.55
CA TYR A 414 -8.41 -2.09 40.98
C TYR A 414 -8.15 -1.82 39.51
N GLU A 415 -9.18 -1.52 38.72
CA GLU A 415 -9.01 -1.21 37.29
C GLU A 415 -8.23 0.10 37.09
N LYS A 416 -8.54 1.13 37.88
CA LYS A 416 -7.77 2.39 37.92
C LYS A 416 -6.31 2.14 38.31
N LEU A 417 -6.07 1.41 39.39
CA LEU A 417 -4.72 1.08 39.85
C LEU A 417 -3.96 0.24 38.82
N ASN A 418 -4.60 -0.76 38.22
CA ASN A 418 -4.00 -1.59 37.17
C ASN A 418 -3.57 -0.74 35.96
N SER A 419 -4.41 0.20 35.51
CA SER A 419 -4.05 1.13 34.44
C SER A 419 -2.81 1.96 34.78
N LEU A 420 -2.69 2.41 36.03
CA LEU A 420 -1.55 3.18 36.52
C LEU A 420 -0.29 2.31 36.66
N VAL A 421 -0.41 1.05 37.08
CA VAL A 421 0.72 0.11 37.15
C VAL A 421 1.27 -0.21 35.77
N GLN A 422 0.40 -0.44 34.79
CA GLN A 422 0.82 -0.75 33.41
C GLN A 422 1.54 0.42 32.73
N LYS A 423 1.24 1.67 33.13
CA LYS A 423 1.80 2.87 32.49
C LYS A 423 2.96 3.50 33.27
N TRP A 424 2.80 3.68 34.58
CA TRP A 424 3.61 4.62 35.36
C TRP A 424 4.27 4.01 36.59
N PHE A 425 3.56 3.15 37.31
CA PHE A 425 3.96 2.68 38.65
C PHE A 425 4.06 1.14 38.73
N PRO A 426 4.99 0.50 38.00
CA PRO A 426 5.15 -0.95 38.02
C PRO A 426 5.45 -1.52 39.41
N GLU A 427 5.93 -0.71 40.34
CA GLU A 427 6.25 -1.09 41.71
C GLU A 427 5.05 -1.22 42.65
N LEU A 428 3.88 -0.71 42.29
CA LEU A 428 2.74 -0.66 43.21
C LEU A 428 2.34 -2.05 43.77
N PRO A 429 2.32 -3.13 42.96
CA PRO A 429 2.06 -4.48 43.48
C PRO A 429 3.17 -5.01 44.41
N LEU A 430 4.41 -4.53 44.23
CA LEU A 430 5.54 -4.87 45.08
C LEU A 430 5.43 -4.14 46.43
N LEU A 431 5.15 -2.84 46.43
CA LEU A 431 5.04 -2.02 47.63
C LEU A 431 3.85 -2.38 48.52
N HIS A 432 2.74 -2.80 47.89
CA HIS A 432 1.50 -3.14 48.58
C HIS A 432 1.06 -4.59 48.26
N PRO A 433 1.73 -5.62 48.80
CA PRO A 433 1.29 -7.00 48.61
C PRO A 433 -0.08 -7.29 49.26
N GLU A 434 -0.43 -6.56 50.32
CA GLU A 434 -1.66 -6.72 51.10
C GLU A 434 -2.94 -6.40 50.31
N ILE A 435 -2.83 -5.55 49.29
CA ILE A 435 -4.00 -5.24 48.45
C ILE A 435 -4.29 -6.34 47.43
N GLY A 436 -3.35 -7.25 47.15
CA GLY A 436 -3.58 -8.35 46.21
C GLY A 436 -3.69 -7.93 44.75
N LEU A 437 -3.21 -6.74 44.38
CA LEU A 437 -3.28 -6.21 43.01
C LEU A 437 -2.60 -7.13 42.00
N LEU A 438 -1.46 -7.74 42.35
CA LEU A 438 -0.77 -8.69 41.46
C LEU A 438 -1.66 -9.88 41.08
N LYS A 439 -2.46 -10.40 42.03
CA LYS A 439 -3.40 -11.49 41.78
C LYS A 439 -4.54 -11.06 40.85
N TYR A 440 -5.07 -9.85 41.08
CA TYR A 440 -6.06 -9.24 40.20
C TYR A 440 -5.51 -9.09 38.77
N MET A 441 -4.31 -8.53 38.61
CA MET A 441 -3.65 -8.36 37.31
C MET A 441 -3.44 -9.69 36.58
N ASN A 442 -2.88 -10.69 37.26
CA ASN A 442 -2.61 -12.02 36.69
C ASN A 442 -3.89 -12.74 36.24
N SER A 443 -5.00 -12.50 36.94
CA SER A 443 -6.32 -13.01 36.56
C SER A 443 -6.98 -12.26 35.40
N GLY A 444 -6.30 -11.26 34.84
CA GLY A 444 -6.90 -10.36 33.86
C GLY A 444 -8.03 -9.53 34.46
N GLY A 445 -8.02 -9.21 35.75
CA GLY A 445 -9.04 -8.40 36.42
C GLY A 445 -10.35 -9.13 36.76
N LEU A 446 -10.35 -10.47 36.74
CA LEU A 446 -11.51 -11.30 37.04
C LEU A 446 -11.55 -11.78 38.50
N LEU A 447 -10.38 -12.02 39.11
CA LEU A 447 -10.27 -12.59 40.46
C LEU A 447 -10.61 -11.53 41.52
N THR A 448 -11.63 -11.83 42.32
CA THR A 448 -12.12 -10.98 43.40
C THR A 448 -11.79 -11.60 44.74
N MET A 449 -10.98 -10.91 45.53
CA MET A 449 -10.49 -11.41 46.82
C MET A 449 -11.48 -11.19 47.96
N SER A 450 -12.45 -10.30 47.78
CA SER A 450 -13.42 -9.89 48.82
C SER A 450 -14.74 -10.65 48.76
N LEU A 451 -15.03 -11.35 47.67
CA LEU A 451 -16.26 -12.11 47.46
C LEU A 451 -16.12 -13.52 48.05
N GLU A 452 -17.16 -13.97 48.72
CA GLU A 452 -17.23 -15.28 49.38
C GLU A 452 -18.61 -15.88 49.12
N ARG A 453 -18.70 -17.22 49.08
CA ARG A 453 -19.95 -17.93 48.78
C ARG A 453 -21.05 -17.57 49.77
N ASP A 454 -20.73 -17.53 51.06
CA ASP A 454 -21.70 -17.35 52.14
C ASP A 454 -22.39 -15.98 52.13
N LEU A 455 -21.91 -15.04 51.31
CA LEU A 455 -22.53 -13.71 51.13
C LEU A 455 -23.74 -13.76 50.19
N LEU A 456 -23.83 -14.79 49.35
CA LEU A 456 -24.87 -14.95 48.33
C LEU A 456 -26.06 -15.71 48.89
N ASP A 457 -27.28 -15.35 48.44
CA ASP A 457 -28.44 -16.21 48.67
C ASP A 457 -28.46 -17.30 47.62
N ALA A 458 -27.94 -18.45 47.98
CA ALA A 458 -27.44 -19.42 47.03
C ALA A 458 -28.40 -20.61 46.96
N GLU A 459 -29.37 -20.58 46.04
CA GLU A 459 -30.32 -21.67 45.83
C GLU A 459 -29.77 -22.74 44.86
N PRO A 460 -29.69 -24.01 45.28
CA PRO A 460 -29.11 -25.07 44.45
C PRO A 460 -30.01 -25.42 43.26
N MET A 461 -29.48 -25.25 42.04
CA MET A 461 -30.16 -25.59 40.79
C MET A 461 -29.97 -27.06 40.43
N LYS A 462 -30.56 -27.96 41.23
CA LYS A 462 -30.44 -29.42 41.06
C LYS A 462 -30.95 -29.92 39.70
N GLU A 463 -31.88 -29.19 39.09
CA GLU A 463 -32.46 -29.51 37.77
C GLU A 463 -31.49 -29.31 36.60
N LEU A 464 -30.50 -28.42 36.75
CA LEU A 464 -29.58 -28.04 35.68
C LEU A 464 -28.21 -28.72 35.77
N SER A 465 -27.81 -29.23 36.93
CA SER A 465 -26.55 -29.97 37.07
C SER A 465 -26.58 -30.99 38.20
N SER A 466 -26.35 -32.26 37.87
CA SER A 466 -26.16 -33.34 38.83
C SER A 466 -24.71 -33.54 39.28
N LYS A 467 -23.74 -32.90 38.60
CA LYS A 467 -22.30 -33.15 38.78
C LYS A 467 -21.53 -32.01 39.44
N ARG A 468 -22.05 -30.78 39.44
CA ARG A 468 -21.38 -29.60 40.00
C ARG A 468 -22.35 -28.81 40.88
N PRO A 469 -21.87 -28.17 41.96
CA PRO A 469 -22.68 -27.22 42.70
C PRO A 469 -22.95 -26.02 41.78
N LEU A 470 -24.13 -26.03 41.19
CA LEU A 470 -24.68 -24.94 40.40
C LEU A 470 -25.73 -24.23 41.23
N VAL A 471 -25.54 -22.94 41.42
CA VAL A 471 -26.34 -22.17 42.36
C VAL A 471 -26.79 -20.89 41.70
N CYS A 472 -28.07 -20.54 41.83
CA CYS A 472 -28.58 -19.23 41.42
C CYS A 472 -28.60 -18.28 42.62
N SER A 473 -28.45 -17.00 42.32
CA SER A 473 -28.65 -15.92 43.28
C SER A 473 -29.18 -14.70 42.53
N GLU A 474 -29.82 -13.78 43.24
CA GLU A 474 -30.21 -12.48 42.68
C GLU A 474 -29.30 -11.40 43.27
N VAL A 475 -28.70 -10.60 42.40
CA VAL A 475 -27.86 -9.46 42.78
C VAL A 475 -28.35 -8.25 42.01
N ASP A 476 -28.84 -7.23 42.73
CA ASP A 476 -29.35 -5.96 42.18
C ASP A 476 -30.39 -6.14 41.05
N GLY A 477 -31.34 -7.07 41.23
CA GLY A 477 -32.40 -7.35 40.25
C GLY A 477 -31.96 -8.23 39.07
N GLN A 478 -30.69 -8.65 39.02
CA GLN A 478 -30.18 -9.56 38.01
C GLN A 478 -29.96 -10.96 38.60
N ILE A 479 -30.56 -11.96 37.95
CA ILE A 479 -30.29 -13.36 38.31
C ILE A 479 -28.91 -13.75 37.76
N ILE A 480 -28.07 -14.24 38.65
CA ILE A 480 -26.70 -14.67 38.37
C ILE A 480 -26.52 -16.14 38.73
N LEU A 481 -25.58 -16.77 38.04
CA LEU A 481 -25.29 -18.18 38.17
C LEU A 481 -23.87 -18.37 38.69
N LEU A 482 -23.76 -19.11 39.79
CA LEU A 482 -22.50 -19.49 40.42
C LEU A 482 -22.16 -20.91 40.04
N LYS A 483 -21.10 -21.06 39.25
CA LYS A 483 -20.54 -22.34 38.84
C LYS A 483 -19.38 -22.69 39.78
N GLY A 484 -19.60 -23.66 40.67
CA GLY A 484 -18.54 -24.17 41.56
C GLY A 484 -17.72 -25.28 40.92
N TYR A 485 -16.40 -25.20 41.06
CA TYR A 485 -15.43 -26.16 40.56
C TYR A 485 -14.52 -26.60 41.71
N SER A 486 -14.40 -27.92 41.92
CA SER A 486 -13.39 -28.44 42.84
C SER A 486 -12.00 -28.26 42.24
N VAL A 487 -11.11 -27.61 42.97
CA VAL A 487 -9.76 -27.24 42.52
C VAL A 487 -8.73 -27.61 43.57
N ASP A 488 -7.71 -28.38 43.19
CA ASP A 488 -6.46 -28.46 43.93
C ASP A 488 -5.54 -27.26 43.57
N VAL A 489 -4.40 -27.13 44.24
CA VAL A 489 -3.45 -26.02 44.04
C VAL A 489 -3.03 -25.87 42.56
N ASP A 490 -2.76 -26.98 41.89
CA ASP A 490 -2.32 -26.97 40.49
C ASP A 490 -3.47 -26.62 39.53
N THR A 491 -4.68 -27.08 39.83
CA THR A 491 -5.89 -26.83 39.04
C THR A 491 -6.38 -25.40 39.24
N GLU A 492 -6.26 -24.85 40.43
CA GLU A 492 -6.57 -23.45 40.74
C GLU A 492 -5.78 -22.50 39.82
N ALA A 493 -4.45 -22.65 39.77
CA ALA A 493 -3.59 -21.82 38.93
C ALA A 493 -3.98 -21.92 37.44
N ARG A 494 -4.26 -23.15 36.96
CA ARG A 494 -4.71 -23.38 35.57
C ARG A 494 -6.08 -22.76 35.28
N VAL A 495 -7.02 -22.83 36.22
CA VAL A 495 -8.35 -22.24 36.09
C VAL A 495 -8.23 -20.73 36.00
N ILE A 496 -7.46 -20.09 36.89
CA ILE A 496 -7.22 -18.65 36.85
C ILE A 496 -6.59 -18.26 35.51
N GLN A 497 -5.56 -18.95 35.07
CA GLN A 497 -4.87 -18.65 33.81
C GLN A 497 -5.80 -18.74 32.59
N ARG A 498 -6.60 -19.81 32.50
CA ARG A 498 -7.51 -20.03 31.37
C ARG A 498 -8.71 -19.06 31.41
N ALA A 499 -9.28 -18.82 32.58
CA ALA A 499 -10.36 -17.85 32.76
C ALA A 499 -9.89 -16.42 32.46
N ALA A 500 -8.66 -16.07 32.86
CA ALA A 500 -8.04 -14.80 32.54
C ALA A 500 -7.83 -14.61 31.02
N ALA A 501 -7.36 -15.65 30.32
CA ALA A 501 -7.20 -15.61 28.87
C ALA A 501 -8.55 -15.39 28.16
N TYR A 502 -9.58 -16.14 28.56
CA TYR A 502 -10.94 -15.98 28.05
C TYR A 502 -11.50 -14.58 28.34
N HIS A 503 -11.35 -14.09 29.57
CA HIS A 503 -11.87 -12.78 29.96
C HIS A 503 -11.15 -11.63 29.23
N ARG A 504 -9.85 -11.76 28.95
CA ARG A 504 -9.12 -10.78 28.11
C ARG A 504 -9.68 -10.74 26.68
N ALA A 505 -9.85 -11.91 26.04
CA ALA A 505 -10.45 -12.00 24.71
C ALA A 505 -11.86 -11.38 24.68
N TRP A 506 -12.68 -11.65 25.71
CA TRP A 506 -13.99 -11.02 25.87
C TRP A 506 -13.90 -9.50 26.02
N ARG A 507 -12.99 -8.97 26.85
CA ARG A 507 -12.85 -7.52 27.09
C ARG A 507 -12.35 -6.75 25.88
N GLU A 508 -11.49 -7.34 25.06
CA GLU A 508 -10.99 -6.71 23.84
C GLU A 508 -12.11 -6.49 22.81
N ALA A 509 -13.00 -7.48 22.65
CA ALA A 509 -14.13 -7.41 21.72
C ALA A 509 -15.44 -6.85 22.33
N LYS A 510 -15.52 -6.76 23.67
CA LYS A 510 -16.68 -6.26 24.45
C LYS A 510 -18.02 -6.89 23.98
N LYS A 511 -19.02 -6.06 23.67
CA LYS A 511 -20.37 -6.48 23.26
C LYS A 511 -20.40 -7.23 21.93
N GLU A 512 -19.36 -7.08 21.11
CA GLU A 512 -19.21 -7.76 19.81
C GLU A 512 -18.51 -9.11 19.95
N SER A 513 -18.06 -9.48 21.16
CA SER A 513 -17.32 -10.73 21.39
C SER A 513 -18.09 -11.99 21.04
N GLY A 514 -19.43 -11.99 21.14
CA GLY A 514 -20.24 -13.21 21.01
C GLY A 514 -20.00 -14.25 22.12
N LEU A 515 -19.37 -13.84 23.23
CA LEU A 515 -18.94 -14.69 24.34
C LEU A 515 -19.72 -14.40 25.64
N LEU A 516 -20.00 -15.44 26.43
CA LEU A 516 -20.64 -15.32 27.74
C LEU A 516 -19.73 -14.53 28.69
N PRO A 517 -20.16 -13.36 29.21
CA PRO A 517 -19.31 -12.57 30.10
C PRO A 517 -19.04 -13.31 31.41
N LEU A 518 -17.78 -13.27 31.84
CA LEU A 518 -17.37 -13.68 33.18
C LEU A 518 -17.39 -12.45 34.08
N MET A 519 -18.26 -12.45 35.10
CA MET A 519 -18.43 -11.30 35.99
C MET A 519 -17.35 -11.31 37.08
N PHE A 520 -17.28 -12.41 37.84
CA PHE A 520 -16.35 -12.57 38.95
C PHE A 520 -15.83 -14.00 39.04
N LEU A 521 -14.56 -14.14 39.42
CA LEU A 521 -13.96 -15.40 39.88
C LEU A 521 -13.54 -15.22 41.33
N PHE A 522 -13.88 -16.15 42.21
CA PHE A 522 -13.41 -16.12 43.59
C PHE A 522 -13.16 -17.53 44.13
N LEU A 523 -12.32 -17.61 45.14
CA LEU A 523 -11.85 -18.86 45.72
C LEU A 523 -12.32 -18.94 47.17
N CYS A 524 -12.85 -20.10 47.56
CA CYS A 524 -13.20 -20.33 48.95
C CYS A 524 -11.93 -20.61 49.77
N LYS A 525 -11.78 -19.96 50.93
CA LYS A 525 -10.62 -20.17 51.82
C LYS A 525 -10.71 -21.47 52.61
N SER A 526 -11.93 -21.95 52.85
CA SER A 526 -12.22 -23.08 53.73
C SER A 526 -12.47 -24.39 52.98
N ASP A 527 -12.67 -24.32 51.66
CA ASP A 527 -13.01 -25.45 50.80
C ASP A 527 -12.24 -25.29 49.47
N PRO A 528 -11.59 -26.34 48.92
CA PRO A 528 -10.91 -26.32 47.62
C PRO A 528 -11.90 -26.13 46.44
N MET A 529 -12.60 -25.01 46.42
CA MET A 529 -13.64 -24.66 45.46
C MET A 529 -13.39 -23.27 44.87
N ALA A 530 -13.38 -23.22 43.54
CA ALA A 530 -13.42 -21.98 42.78
C ALA A 530 -14.85 -21.74 42.29
N TYR A 531 -15.34 -20.51 42.43
CA TYR A 531 -16.65 -20.10 41.94
C TYR A 531 -16.49 -19.09 40.82
N LEU A 532 -17.15 -19.39 39.69
CA LEU A 532 -17.26 -18.49 38.56
C LEU A 532 -18.69 -17.96 38.48
N MET A 533 -18.81 -16.64 38.52
CA MET A 533 -20.07 -15.92 38.44
C MET A 533 -20.31 -15.46 36.99
N VAL A 534 -21.45 -15.87 36.44
CA VAL A 534 -21.89 -15.57 35.06
C VAL A 534 -23.35 -15.13 35.08
N PRO A 535 -23.83 -14.36 34.08
CA PRO A 535 -25.25 -14.05 33.99
C PRO A 535 -26.08 -15.33 33.77
N TYR A 536 -27.28 -15.35 34.35
CA TYR A 536 -28.24 -16.42 34.09
C TYR A 536 -29.13 -16.07 32.90
N TYR A 537 -29.16 -16.95 31.90
CA TYR A 537 -30.04 -16.83 30.74
C TYR A 537 -31.12 -17.92 30.78
N PRO A 538 -32.29 -17.63 31.39
CA PRO A 538 -33.32 -18.63 31.60
C PRO A 538 -33.84 -19.19 30.27
N ARG A 539 -33.77 -20.52 30.11
CA ARG A 539 -34.27 -21.26 28.92
C ARG A 539 -33.76 -20.74 27.57
N ALA A 540 -32.62 -20.05 27.56
CA ALA A 540 -32.07 -19.45 26.35
C ALA A 540 -31.07 -20.36 25.60
N ASN A 541 -30.66 -21.49 26.16
CA ASN A 541 -29.78 -22.41 25.43
C ASN A 541 -30.52 -23.03 24.23
N LEU A 542 -29.79 -23.35 23.15
CA LEU A 542 -30.40 -23.82 21.91
C LEU A 542 -31.28 -25.06 22.10
N SER A 543 -30.92 -25.98 23.00
CA SER A 543 -31.74 -27.15 23.30
C SER A 543 -33.12 -26.78 23.85
N ALA A 544 -33.16 -25.86 24.82
CA ALA A 544 -34.40 -25.39 25.41
C ALA A 544 -35.22 -24.53 24.45
N VAL A 545 -34.56 -23.69 23.65
CA VAL A 545 -35.21 -22.87 22.63
C VAL A 545 -35.86 -23.74 21.57
N GLN A 546 -35.13 -24.71 21.00
CA GLN A 546 -35.68 -25.63 19.99
C GLN A 546 -36.80 -26.53 20.56
N ALA A 547 -36.72 -26.93 21.83
CA ALA A 547 -37.77 -27.75 22.45
C ALA A 547 -39.05 -26.97 22.77
N SER A 548 -38.96 -25.65 22.98
CA SER A 548 -40.11 -24.81 23.34
C SER A 548 -40.72 -24.14 22.12
N MET A 549 -39.96 -23.31 21.42
CA MET A 549 -40.37 -22.62 20.20
C MET A 549 -39.17 -22.55 19.25
N PRO A 550 -39.11 -23.41 18.22
CA PRO A 550 -38.01 -23.44 17.28
C PRO A 550 -37.69 -22.07 16.67
N LEU A 551 -36.40 -21.82 16.39
CA LEU A 551 -35.96 -20.60 15.72
C LEU A 551 -36.43 -20.59 14.26
N THR A 552 -36.90 -19.44 13.77
CA THR A 552 -37.16 -19.23 12.34
C THR A 552 -35.84 -19.17 11.56
N SER A 553 -35.87 -19.38 10.25
CA SER A 553 -34.65 -19.34 9.42
C SER A 553 -33.86 -18.04 9.57
N GLN A 554 -34.53 -16.89 9.70
CA GLN A 554 -33.89 -15.61 9.93
C GLN A 554 -33.25 -15.52 11.33
N GLU A 555 -33.94 -15.98 12.37
CA GLU A 555 -33.40 -16.01 13.74
C GLU A 555 -32.21 -16.97 13.84
N VAL A 556 -32.25 -18.12 13.17
CA VAL A 556 -31.11 -19.05 13.09
C VAL A 556 -29.87 -18.34 12.54
N LEU A 557 -30.00 -17.59 11.45
CA LEU A 557 -28.88 -16.85 10.87
C LEU A 557 -28.36 -15.76 11.80
N LYS A 558 -29.25 -14.98 12.43
CA LYS A 558 -28.87 -13.96 13.43
C LYS A 558 -28.10 -14.58 14.60
N VAL A 559 -28.65 -15.65 15.19
CA VAL A 559 -28.04 -16.35 16.33
C VAL A 559 -26.70 -16.96 15.93
N MET A 560 -26.66 -17.74 14.85
CA MET A 560 -25.42 -18.42 14.43
C MET A 560 -24.33 -17.45 13.99
N LYS A 561 -24.68 -16.27 13.45
CA LYS A 561 -23.71 -15.18 13.24
C LYS A 561 -23.02 -14.78 14.54
N GLY A 562 -23.78 -14.60 15.62
CA GLY A 562 -23.23 -14.31 16.96
C GLY A 562 -22.34 -15.43 17.50
N VAL A 563 -22.71 -16.69 17.24
CA VAL A 563 -21.88 -17.86 17.60
C VAL A 563 -20.56 -17.87 16.83
N ALA A 564 -20.59 -17.55 15.53
CA ALA A 564 -19.39 -17.44 14.72
C ALA A 564 -18.48 -16.30 15.21
N GLN A 565 -19.04 -15.17 15.64
CA GLN A 565 -18.30 -14.08 16.29
C GLN A 565 -17.64 -14.53 17.60
N GLY A 566 -18.36 -15.32 18.41
CA GLY A 566 -17.84 -15.97 19.60
C GLY A 566 -16.61 -16.84 19.32
N LEU A 567 -16.72 -17.72 18.33
CA LEU A 567 -15.60 -18.58 17.91
C LEU A 567 -14.44 -17.78 17.33
N HIS A 568 -14.71 -16.76 16.52
CA HIS A 568 -13.69 -15.87 15.98
C HIS A 568 -12.91 -15.18 17.11
N THR A 569 -13.61 -14.66 18.12
CA THR A 569 -12.98 -14.03 19.29
C THR A 569 -12.08 -15.00 20.05
N LEU A 570 -12.50 -16.25 20.23
CA LEU A 570 -11.67 -17.27 20.88
C LEU A 570 -10.46 -17.66 20.03
N HIS A 571 -10.67 -17.94 18.74
CA HIS A 571 -9.62 -18.40 17.84
C HIS A 571 -8.56 -17.32 17.60
N LYS A 572 -8.94 -16.04 17.55
CA LYS A 572 -8.02 -14.90 17.48
C LYS A 572 -7.12 -14.81 18.72
N ALA A 573 -7.58 -15.31 19.87
CA ALA A 573 -6.83 -15.37 21.11
C ALA A 573 -6.14 -16.74 21.34
N ASP A 574 -6.05 -17.59 20.31
CA ASP A 574 -5.52 -18.97 20.37
C ASP A 574 -6.25 -19.89 21.37
N ILE A 575 -7.53 -19.61 21.64
CA ILE A 575 -8.38 -20.42 22.52
C ILE A 575 -9.28 -21.29 21.68
N ILE A 576 -9.20 -22.61 21.88
CA ILE A 576 -10.11 -23.58 21.27
C ILE A 576 -11.24 -23.90 22.27
N HIS A 577 -12.50 -23.81 21.80
CA HIS A 577 -13.65 -24.12 22.63
C HIS A 577 -13.62 -25.60 23.03
N GLY A 578 -13.60 -26.49 22.05
CA GLY A 578 -13.40 -27.94 22.23
C GLY A 578 -14.62 -28.68 22.79
N SER A 579 -15.72 -27.99 23.09
CA SER A 579 -16.97 -28.62 23.54
C SER A 579 -18.21 -27.80 23.14
N LEU A 580 -18.27 -27.38 21.87
CA LEU A 580 -19.39 -26.60 21.36
C LEU A 580 -20.60 -27.52 21.10
N HIS A 581 -21.74 -27.25 21.74
CA HIS A 581 -22.98 -28.01 21.58
C HIS A 581 -24.21 -27.18 21.98
N GLN A 582 -25.41 -27.72 21.77
CA GLN A 582 -26.70 -27.04 21.93
C GLN A 582 -27.00 -26.51 23.35
N ASN A 583 -26.30 -26.99 24.38
CA ASN A 583 -26.48 -26.49 25.76
C ASN A 583 -25.45 -25.40 26.12
N ASN A 584 -24.37 -25.28 25.33
CA ASN A 584 -23.28 -24.31 25.52
C ASN A 584 -23.43 -23.09 24.61
N VAL A 585 -24.51 -23.03 23.83
CA VAL A 585 -24.84 -21.91 22.96
C VAL A 585 -26.19 -21.36 23.38
N PHE A 586 -26.27 -20.04 23.53
CA PHE A 586 -27.46 -19.33 23.99
C PHE A 586 -27.98 -18.40 22.89
N ALA A 587 -29.30 -18.36 22.69
CA ALA A 587 -29.99 -17.45 21.79
C ALA A 587 -30.69 -16.37 22.62
N LEU A 588 -29.99 -15.27 22.89
CA LEU A 588 -30.53 -14.13 23.63
C LEU A 588 -31.55 -13.38 22.79
N ASN A 589 -32.75 -13.22 23.33
CA ASN A 589 -33.91 -12.60 22.66
C ASN A 589 -34.19 -13.16 21.26
N ARG A 590 -33.66 -14.35 20.93
CA ARG A 590 -33.71 -14.96 19.60
C ARG A 590 -33.01 -14.15 18.49
N GLU A 591 -32.23 -13.13 18.86
CA GLU A 591 -31.53 -12.24 17.93
C GLU A 591 -30.01 -12.31 18.02
N GLN A 592 -29.47 -12.77 19.15
CA GLN A 592 -28.03 -12.81 19.36
C GLN A 592 -27.59 -14.16 19.90
N GLY A 593 -26.63 -14.78 19.21
CA GLY A 593 -25.97 -15.99 19.69
C GLY A 593 -24.82 -15.66 20.62
N ILE A 594 -24.75 -16.36 21.74
CA ILE A 594 -23.67 -16.26 22.73
C ILE A 594 -23.08 -17.66 22.94
N VAL A 595 -21.76 -17.77 22.75
CA VAL A 595 -20.98 -18.97 23.10
C VAL A 595 -20.64 -18.93 24.58
N GLY A 596 -21.05 -19.95 25.33
CA GLY A 596 -20.85 -20.03 26.76
C GLY A 596 -20.42 -21.41 27.24
N ASP A 597 -20.40 -21.55 28.57
CA ASP A 597 -20.07 -22.76 29.32
C ASP A 597 -18.73 -23.43 28.97
N PHE A 598 -17.66 -22.65 29.15
CA PHE A 598 -16.29 -23.12 29.03
C PHE A 598 -15.82 -23.73 30.35
N ASP A 599 -15.55 -25.03 30.37
CA ASP A 599 -15.03 -25.72 31.55
C ASP A 599 -13.54 -25.43 31.74
N PHE A 600 -13.23 -24.42 32.55
CA PHE A 600 -11.86 -23.94 32.78
C PHE A 600 -10.96 -24.95 33.51
N THR A 601 -11.52 -25.94 34.23
CA THR A 601 -10.71 -26.98 34.90
C THR A 601 -10.12 -27.98 33.91
N LYS A 602 -10.83 -28.26 32.82
CA LYS A 602 -10.44 -29.26 31.82
C LYS A 602 -9.51 -28.69 30.76
N SER A 603 -8.56 -29.51 30.29
CA SER A 603 -7.79 -29.20 29.08
C SER A 603 -8.68 -29.24 27.83
N VAL A 604 -8.21 -28.62 26.74
CA VAL A 604 -8.91 -28.67 25.44
C VAL A 604 -9.17 -30.12 25.03
N SER A 605 -8.17 -31.00 25.15
CA SER A 605 -8.31 -32.43 24.84
C SER A 605 -9.37 -33.11 25.71
N GLN A 606 -9.42 -32.82 27.00
CA GLN A 606 -10.43 -33.38 27.91
C GLN A 606 -11.84 -32.89 27.60
N ARG A 607 -12.00 -31.65 27.14
CA ARG A 607 -13.30 -31.11 26.67
C ARG A 607 -13.72 -31.78 25.36
N ALA A 608 -12.80 -31.92 24.42
CA ALA A 608 -13.03 -32.51 23.10
C ALA A 608 -13.24 -34.03 23.11
N SER A 609 -12.84 -34.72 24.18
CA SER A 609 -13.00 -36.18 24.30
C SER A 609 -14.44 -36.61 24.61
N VAL A 610 -15.34 -35.68 24.91
CA VAL A 610 -16.72 -36.02 25.26
C VAL A 610 -17.52 -36.17 23.96
N ASN A 611 -17.99 -37.38 23.67
CA ASN A 611 -18.81 -37.63 22.48
C ASN A 611 -20.20 -36.98 22.66
N MET A 612 -20.38 -35.79 22.07
CA MET A 612 -21.64 -35.03 22.12
C MET A 612 -22.45 -35.25 20.85
N MET A 613 -23.75 -35.45 21.01
CA MET A 613 -24.70 -35.57 19.91
C MET A 613 -25.79 -34.49 19.99
N VAL A 614 -26.31 -34.11 18.83
CA VAL A 614 -27.48 -33.25 18.69
C VAL A 614 -28.47 -33.92 17.73
N GLY A 615 -29.62 -34.38 18.27
CA GLY A 615 -30.40 -35.40 17.57
C GLY A 615 -29.53 -36.63 17.29
N ASP A 616 -29.50 -37.07 16.04
CA ASP A 616 -28.65 -38.17 15.56
C ASP A 616 -27.29 -37.70 15.00
N LEU A 617 -26.99 -36.40 15.04
CA LEU A 617 -25.72 -35.86 14.56
C LEU A 617 -24.63 -35.93 15.64
N SER A 618 -23.48 -36.51 15.29
CA SER A 618 -22.27 -36.41 16.10
C SER A 618 -21.62 -35.04 15.90
N LEU A 619 -21.47 -34.28 16.98
CA LEU A 619 -20.73 -33.01 16.98
C LEU A 619 -19.21 -33.21 17.00
N LEU A 620 -18.76 -34.46 17.18
CA LEU A 620 -17.35 -34.81 17.19
C LEU A 620 -16.81 -34.83 15.76
N SER A 621 -15.90 -33.92 15.48
CA SER A 621 -15.25 -33.85 14.16
C SER A 621 -14.53 -35.17 13.81
N PRO A 622 -14.45 -35.51 12.51
CA PRO A 622 -13.77 -36.73 12.07
C PRO A 622 -12.30 -36.80 12.52
N GLU A 623 -11.57 -35.68 12.53
CA GLU A 623 -10.20 -35.63 13.02
C GLU A 623 -10.10 -35.96 14.52
N LEU A 624 -11.05 -35.51 15.34
CA LEU A 624 -11.13 -35.86 16.75
C LEU A 624 -11.47 -37.35 16.93
N LYS A 625 -12.36 -37.91 16.10
CA LYS A 625 -12.66 -39.36 16.08
C LYS A 625 -11.41 -40.19 15.75
N MET A 626 -10.51 -39.66 14.92
CA MET A 626 -9.20 -40.25 14.60
C MET A 626 -8.13 -40.03 15.69
N GLY A 627 -8.47 -39.36 16.79
CA GLY A 627 -7.55 -39.09 17.90
C GLY A 627 -6.60 -37.91 17.67
N LYS A 628 -6.81 -37.08 16.65
CA LYS A 628 -6.05 -35.83 16.47
C LYS A 628 -6.45 -34.80 17.54
N PRO A 629 -5.57 -33.84 17.90
CA PRO A 629 -5.92 -32.80 18.86
C PRO A 629 -7.02 -31.88 18.29
N ALA A 630 -7.83 -31.31 19.19
CA ALA A 630 -8.81 -30.29 18.82
C ALA A 630 -8.11 -29.07 18.20
N SER A 631 -8.81 -28.41 17.30
CA SER A 631 -8.34 -27.28 16.52
C SER A 631 -9.47 -26.28 16.27
N PRO A 632 -9.18 -25.06 15.78
CA PRO A 632 -10.21 -24.14 15.30
C PRO A 632 -11.18 -24.80 14.30
N SER A 633 -10.68 -25.65 13.40
CA SER A 633 -11.51 -26.38 12.43
C SER A 633 -12.48 -27.36 13.10
N SER A 634 -12.08 -27.99 14.22
CA SER A 634 -12.97 -28.90 14.95
C SER A 634 -14.14 -28.17 15.62
N ASP A 635 -13.93 -26.92 16.09
CA ASP A 635 -15.02 -26.07 16.61
C ASP A 635 -15.96 -25.66 15.46
N LEU A 636 -15.41 -25.33 14.29
CA LEU A 636 -16.18 -24.96 13.10
C LEU A 636 -17.00 -26.12 12.52
N TYR A 637 -16.50 -27.35 12.64
CA TYR A 637 -17.29 -28.55 12.32
C TYR A 637 -18.51 -28.66 13.24
N ALA A 638 -18.31 -28.56 14.57
CA ALA A 638 -19.41 -28.60 15.53
C ALA A 638 -20.41 -27.46 15.30
N TYR A 639 -19.93 -26.26 14.97
CA TYR A 639 -20.74 -25.12 14.54
C TYR A 639 -21.59 -25.45 13.30
N GLY A 640 -20.98 -26.06 12.28
CA GLY A 640 -21.68 -26.48 11.06
C GLY A 640 -22.79 -27.50 11.34
N CYS A 641 -22.52 -28.48 12.21
CA CYS A 641 -23.53 -29.44 12.66
C CYS A 641 -24.69 -28.77 13.41
N LEU A 642 -24.41 -27.78 14.27
CA LEU A 642 -25.45 -27.02 14.97
C LEU A 642 -26.28 -26.17 13.99
N LEU A 643 -25.64 -25.52 13.01
CA LEU A 643 -26.35 -24.76 11.98
C LEU A 643 -27.26 -25.68 11.15
N LEU A 644 -26.75 -26.82 10.71
CA LEU A 644 -27.55 -27.83 9.99
C LEU A 644 -28.74 -28.30 10.84
N TRP A 645 -28.52 -28.62 12.11
CA TRP A 645 -29.58 -29.06 13.02
C TRP A 645 -30.67 -28.01 13.20
N LEU A 646 -30.30 -26.74 13.34
CA LEU A 646 -31.25 -25.63 13.46
C LEU A 646 -32.04 -25.37 12.17
N SER A 647 -31.40 -25.55 11.00
CA SER A 647 -32.01 -25.29 9.70
C SER A 647 -33.00 -26.37 9.24
N VAL A 648 -32.83 -27.62 9.68
CA VAL A 648 -33.55 -28.78 9.13
C VAL A 648 -34.76 -29.20 9.99
N GLN A 649 -34.78 -28.86 11.28
CA GLN A 649 -35.91 -29.05 12.23
C GLN A 649 -36.68 -30.39 12.11
N ASN A 650 -36.33 -31.38 12.96
CA ASN A 650 -37.06 -32.65 13.12
C ASN A 650 -37.00 -33.66 11.95
N GLN A 651 -36.02 -33.55 11.04
CA GLN A 651 -35.75 -34.60 10.03
C GLN A 651 -34.59 -35.50 10.46
N GLU A 652 -34.64 -36.78 10.08
CA GLU A 652 -33.56 -37.74 10.30
C GLU A 652 -32.34 -37.40 9.43
N PHE A 653 -31.14 -37.56 10.00
CA PHE A 653 -29.90 -37.24 9.30
C PHE A 653 -29.24 -38.52 8.76
N GLU A 654 -29.15 -38.64 7.44
CA GLU A 654 -28.25 -39.64 6.86
C GLU A 654 -26.78 -39.24 7.03
N THR A 655 -25.96 -40.16 7.54
CA THR A 655 -24.51 -40.01 7.63
C THR A 655 -23.77 -41.00 6.73
N ASN A 656 -22.59 -40.63 6.23
CA ASN A 656 -21.70 -41.56 5.53
C ASN A 656 -20.99 -42.53 6.50
N GLU A 657 -20.16 -43.44 5.97
CA GLU A 657 -19.41 -44.44 6.77
C GLU A 657 -18.47 -43.81 7.83
N GLU A 658 -18.09 -42.54 7.67
CA GLU A 658 -17.28 -41.77 8.62
C GLU A 658 -18.13 -41.01 9.67
N GLY A 659 -19.47 -41.12 9.60
CA GLY A 659 -20.40 -40.43 10.46
C GLY A 659 -20.53 -38.93 10.17
N ILE A 660 -20.31 -38.51 8.91
CA ILE A 660 -20.48 -37.14 8.43
C ILE A 660 -21.88 -37.00 7.81
N PRO A 661 -22.66 -35.97 8.14
CA PRO A 661 -23.98 -35.77 7.57
C PRO A 661 -23.93 -35.43 6.07
N LYS A 662 -24.93 -35.92 5.32
CA LYS A 662 -25.17 -35.51 3.93
C LYS A 662 -26.00 -34.22 3.91
N VAL A 663 -25.41 -33.11 3.48
CA VAL A 663 -26.07 -31.78 3.45
C VAL A 663 -26.97 -31.64 2.22
N ASP A 664 -26.61 -32.26 1.10
CA ASP A 664 -27.27 -32.08 -0.21
C ASP A 664 -28.72 -32.58 -0.26
N GLN A 665 -29.15 -33.39 0.71
CA GLN A 665 -30.50 -33.94 0.78
C GLN A 665 -31.56 -32.96 1.31
N PHE A 666 -31.14 -31.82 1.85
CA PHE A 666 -32.03 -30.84 2.48
C PHE A 666 -32.29 -29.62 1.59
N HIS A 667 -33.54 -29.14 1.59
CA HIS A 667 -33.94 -27.93 0.85
C HIS A 667 -33.56 -26.66 1.63
N LEU A 668 -32.28 -26.28 1.57
CA LEU A 668 -31.71 -25.10 2.22
C LEU A 668 -31.53 -23.93 1.23
N ASP A 669 -31.37 -22.72 1.76
CA ASP A 669 -30.90 -21.57 0.97
C ASP A 669 -29.50 -21.85 0.40
N ASP A 670 -29.23 -21.37 -0.83
CA ASP A 670 -27.98 -21.67 -1.54
C ASP A 670 -26.73 -21.19 -0.79
N ASN A 671 -26.82 -20.03 -0.14
CA ASN A 671 -25.70 -19.47 0.62
C ASN A 671 -25.47 -20.28 1.91
N VAL A 672 -26.54 -20.72 2.57
CA VAL A 672 -26.44 -21.57 3.77
C VAL A 672 -25.88 -22.95 3.41
N ARG A 673 -26.32 -23.54 2.30
CA ARG A 673 -25.80 -24.82 1.80
C ARG A 673 -24.31 -24.73 1.48
N SER A 674 -23.89 -23.68 0.77
CA SER A 674 -22.49 -23.44 0.42
C SER A 674 -21.59 -23.34 1.66
N LEU A 675 -22.04 -22.59 2.68
CA LEU A 675 -21.33 -22.49 3.95
C LEU A 675 -21.25 -23.83 4.69
N LEU A 676 -22.35 -24.57 4.78
CA LEU A 676 -22.39 -25.89 5.42
C LEU A 676 -21.47 -26.90 4.73
N CYS A 677 -21.46 -26.95 3.40
CA CYS A 677 -20.55 -27.81 2.66
C CYS A 677 -19.08 -27.47 2.94
N SER A 678 -18.77 -26.17 3.03
CA SER A 678 -17.41 -25.71 3.34
C SER A 678 -16.99 -26.10 4.78
N LEU A 679 -17.89 -26.01 5.75
CA LEU A 679 -17.63 -26.34 7.16
C LEU A 679 -17.54 -27.85 7.43
N ILE A 680 -18.37 -28.65 6.77
CA ILE A 680 -18.52 -30.08 7.04
C ILE A 680 -17.59 -30.93 6.16
N TYR A 681 -17.37 -30.55 4.89
CA TYR A 681 -16.57 -31.33 3.94
C TYR A 681 -15.15 -30.77 3.71
N CYS A 682 -14.97 -29.45 3.66
CA CYS A 682 -13.68 -28.82 3.35
C CYS A 682 -12.84 -28.55 4.61
N ARG A 683 -12.31 -29.63 5.20
CA ARG A 683 -11.59 -29.60 6.48
C ARG A 683 -10.30 -28.76 6.40
N GLY A 684 -10.27 -27.62 7.11
CA GLY A 684 -9.07 -26.80 7.33
C GLY A 684 -8.90 -25.55 6.47
N SER A 685 -9.78 -25.30 5.48
CA SER A 685 -9.66 -24.09 4.64
C SER A 685 -10.43 -22.88 5.17
N VAL A 686 -11.44 -23.11 6.02
CA VAL A 686 -12.35 -22.07 6.50
C VAL A 686 -11.96 -21.63 7.90
N THR A 687 -11.82 -20.32 8.10
CA THR A 687 -11.59 -19.67 9.39
C THR A 687 -12.88 -19.06 9.94
N ALA A 688 -12.97 -18.86 11.25
CA ALA A 688 -14.15 -18.24 11.85
C ALA A 688 -14.41 -16.81 11.31
N GLU A 689 -13.37 -16.08 10.91
CA GLU A 689 -13.48 -14.76 10.28
C GLU A 689 -14.22 -14.82 8.92
N GLN A 690 -13.88 -15.83 8.11
CA GLN A 690 -14.56 -16.09 6.84
C GLN A 690 -16.02 -16.51 7.06
N VAL A 691 -16.31 -17.26 8.14
CA VAL A 691 -17.69 -17.62 8.51
C VAL A 691 -18.50 -16.39 8.90
N VAL A 692 -17.95 -15.50 9.73
CA VAL A 692 -18.62 -14.25 10.13
C VAL A 692 -18.95 -13.37 8.91
N SER A 693 -18.10 -13.41 7.89
CA SER A 693 -18.22 -12.64 6.66
C SER A 693 -19.00 -13.37 5.54
N ALA A 694 -19.59 -14.53 5.83
CA ALA A 694 -20.28 -15.33 4.81
C ALA A 694 -21.54 -14.62 4.28
N GLU A 695 -21.83 -14.82 2.99
CA GLU A 695 -22.94 -14.15 2.28
C GLU A 695 -24.30 -14.42 2.91
N CYS A 696 -24.51 -15.60 3.51
CA CYS A 696 -25.76 -15.93 4.22
C CYS A 696 -26.04 -15.03 5.44
N PHE A 697 -25.05 -14.30 5.95
CA PHE A 697 -25.21 -13.35 7.06
C PHE A 697 -25.33 -11.88 6.63
N VAL A 698 -25.31 -11.63 5.31
CA VAL A 698 -25.54 -10.33 4.70
C VAL A 698 -27.01 -10.27 4.29
N LEU A 699 -27.85 -9.72 5.18
CA LEU A 699 -29.25 -9.43 4.82
C LEU A 699 -29.26 -8.45 3.63
N PRO A 700 -30.11 -8.67 2.60
CA PRO A 700 -30.31 -7.67 1.55
C PRO A 700 -30.75 -6.36 2.20
N LYS A 701 -30.08 -5.24 1.88
CA LYS A 701 -30.65 -3.91 2.13
C LYS A 701 -31.98 -3.88 1.40
N GLU A 702 -33.08 -3.75 2.14
CA GLU A 702 -34.39 -3.54 1.56
C GLU A 702 -34.31 -2.39 0.56
N THR A 703 -34.45 -2.73 -0.72
CA THR A 703 -34.74 -1.76 -1.76
C THR A 703 -36.12 -1.22 -1.46
N SER A 704 -36.17 0.01 -0.99
CA SER A 704 -37.37 0.83 -0.98
C SER A 704 -38.01 0.83 -2.37
N SER A 705 -39.21 0.26 -2.48
CA SER A 705 -40.18 0.62 -3.52
C SER A 705 -41.60 0.58 -2.94
N PRO A 706 -42.51 1.43 -3.45
CA PRO A 706 -43.59 1.99 -2.67
C PRO A 706 -44.90 1.19 -2.79
N ASN A 707 -45.68 1.26 -1.71
CA ASN A 707 -47.10 0.92 -1.55
C ASN A 707 -47.50 -0.56 -1.50
N SER A 708 -47.87 -1.00 -0.30
CA SER A 708 -49.22 -1.48 -0.05
C SER A 708 -49.63 -1.12 1.38
N GLU A 709 -50.72 -0.36 1.47
CA GLU A 709 -51.41 0.04 2.70
C GLU A 709 -51.88 -1.20 3.47
N GLU A 710 -51.26 -1.52 4.61
CA GLU A 710 -51.90 -2.34 5.66
C GLU A 710 -51.27 -2.19 7.07
N ASP A 711 -50.35 -1.24 7.29
CA ASP A 711 -49.70 -0.98 8.59
C ASP A 711 -50.25 0.26 9.30
N THR A 712 -51.57 0.38 9.42
CA THR A 712 -52.20 1.45 10.24
C THR A 712 -53.17 0.98 11.31
N GLU A 713 -53.26 -0.32 11.61
CA GLU A 713 -54.19 -0.82 12.65
C GLU A 713 -53.55 -1.44 13.90
N TYR A 714 -52.22 -1.56 13.99
CA TYR A 714 -51.56 -2.16 15.16
C TYR A 714 -50.92 -1.17 16.15
N SER A 715 -50.75 0.11 15.80
CA SER A 715 -50.17 1.11 16.71
C SER A 715 -51.20 1.98 17.45
N GLN A 716 -52.49 1.97 17.06
CA GLN A 716 -53.54 2.71 17.79
C GLN A 716 -54.17 1.94 18.97
N LYS A 717 -53.87 0.64 19.14
CA LYS A 717 -54.38 -0.15 20.27
C LYS A 717 -53.52 -0.12 21.54
N LYS A 718 -52.27 0.35 21.46
CA LYS A 718 -51.38 0.42 22.64
C LYS A 718 -51.48 1.74 23.42
N GLU A 719 -51.92 2.83 22.78
CA GLU A 719 -52.07 4.13 23.47
C GLU A 719 -53.44 4.30 24.16
N GLU A 720 -54.47 3.50 23.83
CA GLU A 720 -55.76 3.52 24.55
C GLU A 720 -55.80 2.63 25.81
N GLU A 721 -54.86 1.69 25.99
CA GLU A 721 -54.79 0.83 27.18
C GLU A 721 -53.89 1.39 28.30
N GLU A 722 -52.92 2.27 28.01
CA GLU A 722 -52.09 2.94 29.03
C GLU A 722 -52.76 4.17 29.69
N LEU A 723 -53.81 4.74 29.08
CA LEU A 723 -54.55 5.89 29.65
C LEU A 723 -55.76 5.50 30.51
N LYS A 724 -56.03 4.20 30.71
CA LYS A 724 -57.18 3.71 31.50
C LYS A 724 -56.86 3.11 32.87
N VAL A 725 -55.59 3.12 33.31
CA VAL A 725 -55.20 2.61 34.64
C VAL A 725 -54.88 3.74 35.64
N GLU A 726 -54.75 5.00 35.21
CA GLU A 726 -54.57 6.16 36.12
C GLU A 726 -55.88 6.92 36.43
N SER A 727 -57.05 6.35 36.17
CA SER A 727 -58.33 6.99 36.54
C SER A 727 -59.44 6.01 36.99
N SER A 728 -59.18 5.23 38.03
CA SER A 728 -60.23 4.79 38.98
C SER A 728 -59.62 4.09 40.19
N ASP A 729 -59.77 4.75 41.36
CA ASP A 729 -59.72 4.27 42.75
C ASP A 729 -58.45 3.63 43.33
#